data_AF-A0A2J6JDP9-F1
#
_entry.id   AF-A0A2J6JDP9-F1
#
_cell.length_a   1.000
_cell.length_b   1.000
_cell.length_c   1.000
_cell.angle_alpha   90.00
_cell.angle_beta   90.00
_cell.angle_gamma   90.00
#
_symmetry.space_group_name_H-M   'P 1'
#
loop_
_entity.id
_entity.type
_entity.pdbx_description
1 polymer ?
#
loop_
_entity_poly.entity_id
_entity_poly.type
_entity_poly.pdbx_seq_one_letter_code
_entity_poly.pdbx_strand_id
1 'polypeptide(L)'
;MQKNMMLICAVASAALLTLSGCGSNRESNFSSNTEAESLGASAAGVSLVGSDVCIECHAGFSWSAQEVDKYLAGKHTNNHAGSAYGFDYMEANACTECHDPIGESLGKTDNDGVDQVVVGCENCHGAGGEHFGVGPMPNPLPGSDTCGECHNTLPESHLPHHPDADSIYERYAASAHAGSAGPDRSEYSSDESKLNGHMGDHLPFGHSCVKCHTHEGAIEYLEVDDATEISAIDDGSGKLYTSMQCKTCHDPHEAGKLLEPAVHEEHPVYAEDGTLDHLEETTISSAQYNTCVNCHEHEDFHLGKNVTWSMLETHGDDATSNNTIEGYVIDETAEDACSACHDVHSADTTINAQWAKSGHAAEIAIFKEEEGPDGAISMAYEEERHSVIAFTEFNFAFDADRESCQRCHTTTGAKNYLSDPANYDASANDFSHLDPVYDATTNAFISSKSEMLYCGGCHSSTTTGDLLVDGSDITLDYTYDGADIVLEGVNESKVCLTCHGGWGNNDSLRAITDANRDFHGVMHHGPAGAILFANQTHAGYEFDGQTYSTTSAHSQIGTTDAAGNEVVPGTGTAGPCVACHMAEKNHSNTVVEAENMTITSEALCTTCHASMTAAELIAANEGRKETAAIIRSYIDATVGIKGTANPALYPLESYRVAMNWWVVYDEFGGQVHNPTYVKQIAFDTIDYLADGALDGSVTIDPVLWPNAAAWMDADAVGAITRP
;
A
#
# COMPACT_ATOMS: atom_id res chain seq x y z
N MET A 1 48.14 67.02 -0.03
CA MET A 1 47.24 66.48 -1.08
C MET A 1 47.83 65.32 -1.88
N GLN A 2 49.14 65.26 -2.19
CA GLN A 2 49.71 64.13 -2.96
C GLN A 2 49.82 62.78 -2.21
N LYS A 3 49.87 62.75 -0.87
CA LYS A 3 49.97 61.48 -0.11
C LYS A 3 48.63 60.71 0.03
N ASN A 4 47.49 61.39 -0.04
CA ASN A 4 46.18 60.74 0.07
C ASN A 4 45.71 60.16 -1.28
N MET A 5 46.26 60.63 -2.39
CA MET A 5 45.91 60.13 -3.73
C MET A 5 46.57 58.77 -4.02
N MET A 6 47.77 58.51 -3.49
CA MET A 6 48.43 57.20 -3.62
C MET A 6 47.78 56.11 -2.76
N LEU A 7 47.22 56.45 -1.59
CA LEU A 7 46.55 55.48 -0.73
C LEU A 7 45.18 55.08 -1.30
N ILE A 8 44.46 56.02 -1.92
CA ILE A 8 43.18 55.73 -2.62
C ILE A 8 43.43 54.87 -3.88
N CYS A 9 44.52 55.10 -4.62
CA CYS A 9 44.89 54.22 -5.73
C CYS A 9 45.31 52.82 -5.25
N ALA A 10 46.03 52.70 -4.13
CA ALA A 10 46.44 51.38 -3.61
C ALA A 10 45.25 50.56 -3.08
N VAL A 11 44.25 51.20 -2.45
CA VAL A 11 43.03 50.52 -1.98
C VAL A 11 42.09 50.18 -3.15
N ALA A 12 42.00 51.03 -4.17
CA ALA A 12 41.26 50.70 -5.40
C ALA A 12 41.92 49.55 -6.18
N SER A 13 43.26 49.48 -6.24
CA SER A 13 43.98 48.37 -6.87
C SER A 13 43.90 47.07 -6.07
N ALA A 14 43.86 47.13 -4.73
CA ALA A 14 43.67 45.94 -3.90
C ALA A 14 42.22 45.39 -3.96
N ALA A 15 41.21 46.26 -4.07
CA ALA A 15 39.81 45.86 -4.27
C ALA A 15 39.53 45.33 -5.69
N LEU A 16 40.30 45.76 -6.69
CA LEU A 16 40.27 45.20 -8.06
C LEU A 16 41.03 43.88 -8.20
N LEU A 17 41.91 43.53 -7.25
CA LEU A 17 42.70 42.29 -7.26
C LEU A 17 42.04 41.14 -6.47
N THR A 18 40.94 41.38 -5.77
CA THR A 18 40.13 40.33 -5.12
C THR A 18 38.86 39.98 -5.88
N LEU A 19 38.63 40.61 -7.05
CA LEU A 19 37.60 40.23 -8.02
C LEU A 19 38.16 39.37 -9.17
N SER A 20 39.38 38.85 -9.03
CA SER A 20 39.98 37.91 -9.98
C SER A 20 39.48 36.46 -9.81
N GLY A 21 38.22 36.28 -9.42
CA GLY A 21 37.51 35.01 -9.57
C GLY A 21 36.89 34.96 -10.97
N CYS A 22 37.51 34.21 -11.87
CA CYS A 22 36.96 33.76 -13.17
C CYS A 22 36.46 34.81 -14.19
N GLY A 23 37.01 36.02 -14.20
CA GLY A 23 36.82 36.99 -15.30
C GLY A 23 37.83 36.90 -16.47
N SER A 24 38.55 35.78 -16.61
CA SER A 24 39.60 35.55 -17.64
C SER A 24 39.70 34.03 -17.88
N ASN A 25 39.31 33.46 -19.02
CA ASN A 25 39.98 33.61 -20.32
C ASN A 25 39.00 33.42 -21.50
N ARG A 26 38.41 34.52 -21.98
CA ARG A 26 37.90 34.58 -23.37
C ARG A 26 39.04 34.80 -24.38
N GLU A 27 40.30 34.74 -23.95
CA GLU A 27 41.48 34.88 -24.79
C GLU A 27 41.77 33.56 -25.54
N SER A 28 41.11 33.42 -26.69
CA SER A 28 41.68 33.05 -28.00
C SER A 28 42.54 31.79 -28.18
N ASN A 29 42.66 30.90 -27.18
CA ASN A 29 43.40 29.64 -27.32
C ASN A 29 42.55 28.38 -27.12
N PHE A 30 41.24 28.51 -26.93
CA PHE A 30 40.34 27.44 -27.38
C PHE A 30 40.39 27.50 -28.92
N SER A 31 41.38 26.81 -29.50
CA SER A 31 41.49 26.70 -30.94
C SER A 31 40.18 26.09 -31.42
N SER A 32 39.46 26.86 -32.21
CA SER A 32 38.24 26.52 -32.94
C SER A 32 38.45 25.37 -33.94
N ASN A 33 39.05 24.26 -33.52
CA ASN A 33 39.45 23.15 -34.38
C ASN A 33 38.56 21.92 -34.25
N THR A 34 37.42 22.06 -33.60
CA THR A 34 36.24 21.27 -33.92
C THR A 34 35.11 22.28 -34.08
N GLU A 35 34.43 22.27 -35.24
CA GLU A 35 33.11 22.87 -35.35
C GLU A 35 32.25 22.08 -34.36
N ALA A 36 32.19 22.51 -33.09
CA ALA A 36 31.24 21.96 -32.15
C ALA A 36 29.88 22.18 -32.81
N GLU A 37 29.21 21.09 -33.15
CA GLU A 37 27.89 21.15 -33.74
C GLU A 37 27.03 22.01 -32.80
N SER A 38 26.41 23.04 -33.35
CA SER A 38 25.59 23.93 -32.54
C SER A 38 24.44 23.09 -31.99
N LEU A 39 24.39 22.91 -30.66
CA LEU A 39 23.26 22.31 -29.94
C LEU A 39 21.97 23.14 -30.07
N GLY A 40 22.02 24.24 -30.81
CA GLY A 40 20.92 25.16 -31.03
C GLY A 40 20.86 26.27 -29.99
N ALA A 41 19.64 26.73 -29.74
CA ALA A 41 19.32 27.76 -28.77
C ALA A 41 17.98 27.45 -28.12
N SER A 42 17.80 27.89 -26.87
CA SER A 42 16.52 27.80 -26.18
C SER A 42 15.41 28.56 -26.92
N ALA A 43 14.15 28.37 -26.50
CA ALA A 43 13.02 29.14 -27.01
C ALA A 43 13.20 30.68 -26.88
N ALA A 44 14.02 31.13 -25.93
CA ALA A 44 14.39 32.54 -25.73
C ALA A 44 15.53 33.03 -26.64
N GLY A 45 16.13 32.14 -27.46
CA GLY A 45 17.25 32.45 -28.34
C GLY A 45 18.62 32.45 -27.66
N VAL A 46 18.73 31.92 -26.44
CA VAL A 46 19.99 31.76 -25.72
C VAL A 46 20.69 30.49 -26.19
N SER A 47 21.96 30.59 -26.60
CA SER A 47 22.72 29.44 -27.08
C SER A 47 22.89 28.38 -26.00
N LEU A 48 22.73 27.12 -26.38
CA LEU A 48 23.08 25.97 -25.55
C LEU A 48 24.61 25.76 -25.62
N VAL A 49 25.23 25.45 -24.48
CA VAL A 49 26.69 25.23 -24.37
C VAL A 49 27.06 23.76 -24.13
N GLY A 50 26.09 22.93 -23.75
CA GLY A 50 26.27 21.52 -23.42
C GLY A 50 26.77 21.30 -22.00
N SER A 51 26.48 20.12 -21.45
CA SER A 51 26.84 19.76 -20.08
C SER A 51 28.34 19.63 -19.86
N ASP A 52 29.13 19.29 -20.88
CA ASP A 52 30.59 19.17 -20.74
C ASP A 52 31.22 20.49 -20.30
N VAL A 53 30.70 21.61 -20.83
CA VAL A 53 31.15 22.95 -20.48
C VAL A 53 30.78 23.29 -19.02
N CYS A 54 29.57 22.89 -18.60
CA CYS A 54 29.10 23.04 -17.23
C CYS A 54 29.96 22.21 -16.27
N ILE A 55 30.16 20.93 -16.56
CA ILE A 55 30.98 19.98 -15.80
C ILE A 55 32.42 20.47 -15.64
N GLU A 56 33.07 20.89 -16.74
CA GLU A 56 34.46 21.38 -16.69
C GLU A 56 34.63 22.54 -15.69
N CYS A 57 33.66 23.46 -15.66
CA CYS A 57 33.69 24.58 -14.73
C CYS A 57 33.32 24.16 -13.30
N HIS A 58 32.20 23.44 -13.14
CA HIS A 58 31.61 23.15 -11.84
C HIS A 58 32.30 22.03 -11.07
N ALA A 59 32.95 21.08 -11.75
CA ALA A 59 33.83 20.09 -11.12
C ALA A 59 35.07 20.76 -10.50
N GLY A 60 35.48 21.92 -11.02
CA GLY A 60 36.62 22.68 -10.51
C GLY A 60 36.32 23.50 -9.26
N PHE A 61 35.05 23.67 -8.88
CA PHE A 61 34.65 24.47 -7.74
C PHE A 61 34.32 23.59 -6.53
N SER A 62 34.91 23.92 -5.38
CA SER A 62 34.68 23.15 -4.15
C SER A 62 33.23 23.14 -3.67
N TRP A 63 32.38 24.07 -4.12
CA TRP A 63 30.97 24.17 -3.75
C TRP A 63 30.03 23.40 -4.69
N SER A 64 30.49 22.94 -5.85
CA SER A 64 29.67 22.17 -6.81
C SER A 64 30.32 20.88 -7.30
N ALA A 65 31.58 20.62 -6.97
CA ALA A 65 32.27 19.41 -7.42
C ALA A 65 31.53 18.13 -7.02
N GLN A 66 31.02 18.09 -5.79
CA GLN A 66 30.23 16.96 -5.29
C GLN A 66 28.92 16.76 -6.09
N GLU A 67 28.21 17.84 -6.40
CA GLU A 67 26.97 17.78 -7.19
C GLU A 67 27.24 17.32 -8.62
N VAL A 68 28.39 17.68 -9.19
CA VAL A 68 28.83 17.16 -10.50
C VAL A 68 29.17 15.68 -10.43
N ASP A 69 29.87 15.23 -9.38
CA ASP A 69 30.19 13.82 -9.18
C ASP A 69 28.91 12.98 -9.03
N LYS A 70 27.93 13.48 -8.27
CA LYS A 70 26.58 12.90 -8.16
C LYS A 70 25.89 12.84 -9.53
N TYR A 71 25.92 13.92 -10.29
CA TYR A 71 25.27 14.00 -11.62
C TYR A 71 25.84 12.97 -12.57
N LEU A 72 27.16 12.83 -12.58
CA LEU A 72 27.86 11.86 -13.39
C LEU A 72 27.62 10.41 -12.93
N ALA A 73 27.21 10.18 -11.68
CA ALA A 73 26.82 8.86 -11.18
C ALA A 73 25.33 8.54 -11.39
N GLY A 74 24.47 9.56 -11.39
CA GLY A 74 23.01 9.45 -11.43
C GLY A 74 22.42 8.97 -12.76
N LYS A 75 21.13 8.60 -12.73
CA LYS A 75 20.41 8.04 -13.87
C LYS A 75 20.23 9.01 -15.05
N HIS A 76 20.32 10.32 -14.84
CA HIS A 76 20.27 11.29 -15.93
C HIS A 76 21.50 11.24 -16.85
N THR A 77 22.64 10.76 -16.34
CA THR A 77 23.87 10.54 -17.15
C THR A 77 24.07 9.06 -17.47
N ASN A 78 23.74 8.17 -16.52
CA ASN A 78 23.93 6.73 -16.62
C ASN A 78 22.60 5.96 -16.69
N ASN A 79 21.66 6.37 -17.55
CA ASN A 79 20.42 5.61 -17.69
C ASN A 79 20.68 4.24 -18.36
N HIS A 80 19.86 3.27 -17.97
CA HIS A 80 19.89 1.92 -18.54
C HIS A 80 19.58 1.92 -20.05
N ALA A 81 18.86 2.92 -20.54
CA ALA A 81 18.44 2.98 -21.92
C ALA A 81 19.63 3.15 -22.88
N GLY A 82 20.59 4.02 -22.53
CA GLY A 82 21.83 4.19 -23.29
C GLY A 82 22.71 2.94 -23.29
N SER A 83 22.89 2.30 -22.13
CA SER A 83 23.77 1.14 -22.00
C SER A 83 23.19 -0.16 -22.57
N ALA A 84 21.86 -0.34 -22.54
CA ALA A 84 21.20 -1.56 -23.03
C ALA A 84 20.79 -1.50 -24.51
N TYR A 85 20.41 -0.32 -25.02
CA TYR A 85 19.82 -0.18 -26.36
C TYR A 85 20.62 0.73 -27.32
N GLY A 86 21.44 1.64 -26.78
CA GLY A 86 22.25 2.59 -27.56
C GLY A 86 21.45 3.76 -28.15
N PHE A 87 22.17 4.82 -28.53
CA PHE A 87 21.58 6.06 -29.08
C PHE A 87 20.69 5.81 -30.31
N ASP A 88 21.15 5.01 -31.27
CA ASP A 88 20.42 4.70 -32.51
C ASP A 88 19.03 4.09 -32.23
N TYR A 89 18.90 3.27 -31.18
CA TYR A 89 17.61 2.71 -30.79
C TYR A 89 16.70 3.79 -30.22
N MET A 90 17.24 4.66 -29.36
CA MET A 90 16.48 5.74 -28.73
C MET A 90 15.96 6.71 -29.80
N GLU A 91 16.77 7.07 -30.78
CA GLU A 91 16.36 7.91 -31.90
C GLU A 91 15.29 7.21 -32.76
N ALA A 92 15.51 5.94 -33.12
CA ALA A 92 14.59 5.17 -33.96
C ALA A 92 13.20 4.96 -33.33
N ASN A 93 13.09 5.01 -32.00
CA ASN A 93 11.86 4.84 -31.25
C ASN A 93 11.35 6.14 -30.61
N ALA A 94 11.89 7.30 -31.00
CA ALA A 94 11.50 8.62 -30.50
C ALA A 94 11.64 8.80 -28.98
N CYS A 95 12.59 8.11 -28.35
CA CYS A 95 12.88 8.23 -26.92
C CYS A 95 13.80 9.41 -26.59
N THR A 96 14.46 10.01 -27.59
CA THR A 96 15.39 11.14 -27.42
C THR A 96 14.70 12.43 -26.96
N GLU A 97 13.39 12.56 -27.14
CA GLU A 97 12.64 13.73 -26.66
C GLU A 97 12.78 13.94 -25.14
N CYS A 98 12.89 12.85 -24.37
CA CYS A 98 13.05 12.90 -22.91
C CYS A 98 14.48 12.53 -22.46
N HIS A 99 15.18 11.66 -23.20
CA HIS A 99 16.50 11.15 -22.80
C HIS A 99 17.70 11.89 -23.41
N ASP A 100 17.47 12.76 -24.39
CA ASP A 100 18.47 13.65 -24.97
C ASP A 100 17.80 14.93 -25.54
N PRO A 101 17.09 15.73 -24.72
CA PRO A 101 16.16 16.72 -25.25
C PRO A 101 16.85 17.87 -26.00
N ILE A 102 18.16 18.05 -25.77
CA ILE A 102 18.98 19.08 -26.42
C ILE A 102 20.01 18.51 -27.42
N GLY A 103 20.02 17.20 -27.66
CA GLY A 103 20.89 16.58 -28.66
C GLY A 103 22.37 16.54 -28.29
N GLU A 104 22.72 16.54 -27.01
CA GLU A 104 24.12 16.61 -26.56
C GLU A 104 24.76 15.23 -26.34
N SER A 105 23.98 14.16 -26.49
CA SER A 105 24.43 12.77 -26.27
C SER A 105 25.37 12.25 -27.36
N LEU A 106 25.38 12.88 -28.54
CA LEU A 106 26.20 12.46 -29.67
C LEU A 106 27.71 12.49 -29.35
N GLY A 107 28.32 11.30 -29.32
CA GLY A 107 29.75 11.13 -29.08
C GLY A 107 30.16 11.07 -27.60
N LYS A 108 29.18 11.04 -26.67
CA LYS A 108 29.44 10.72 -25.27
C LYS A 108 29.43 9.21 -25.10
N THR A 109 30.52 8.64 -24.58
CA THR A 109 30.60 7.22 -24.26
C THR A 109 30.90 7.03 -22.79
N ASP A 110 30.32 6.00 -22.18
CA ASP A 110 30.69 5.56 -20.84
C ASP A 110 32.12 4.98 -20.80
N ASN A 111 32.55 4.53 -19.61
CA ASN A 111 33.87 3.92 -19.43
C ASN A 111 34.06 2.62 -20.23
N ASP A 112 32.97 1.98 -20.68
CA ASP A 112 32.96 0.76 -21.49
C ASP A 112 32.86 1.06 -22.99
N GLY A 113 32.78 2.34 -23.38
CA GLY A 113 32.70 2.79 -24.76
C GLY A 113 31.29 2.70 -25.35
N VAL A 114 30.25 2.59 -24.52
CA VAL A 114 28.85 2.58 -24.96
C VAL A 114 28.33 4.00 -25.06
N ASP A 115 27.66 4.34 -26.16
CA ASP A 115 27.06 5.65 -26.36
C ASP A 115 26.03 5.94 -25.25
N GLN A 116 26.25 7.02 -24.50
CA GLN A 116 25.35 7.47 -23.44
C GLN A 116 24.29 8.40 -24.03
N VAL A 117 23.05 8.27 -23.55
CA VAL A 117 22.02 9.31 -23.70
C VAL A 117 21.89 10.06 -22.38
N VAL A 118 22.00 11.38 -22.42
CA VAL A 118 22.11 12.24 -21.24
C VAL A 118 20.98 13.26 -21.19
N VAL A 119 20.38 13.40 -20.00
CA VAL A 119 19.63 14.59 -19.61
C VAL A 119 20.63 15.54 -18.97
N GLY A 120 20.95 16.61 -19.68
CA GLY A 120 21.98 17.57 -19.38
C GLY A 120 21.66 18.58 -18.28
N CYS A 121 22.68 19.31 -17.83
CA CYS A 121 22.53 20.44 -16.92
C CYS A 121 21.55 21.48 -17.47
N GLU A 122 21.60 21.74 -18.78
CA GLU A 122 20.77 22.76 -19.44
C GLU A 122 19.31 22.33 -19.63
N ASN A 123 19.00 21.04 -19.47
CA ASN A 123 17.61 20.55 -19.45
C ASN A 123 16.87 21.03 -18.20
N CYS A 124 17.57 21.15 -17.07
CA CYS A 124 16.97 21.64 -15.82
C CYS A 124 17.20 23.16 -15.64
N HIS A 125 18.45 23.61 -15.82
CA HIS A 125 18.86 24.98 -15.50
C HIS A 125 18.67 25.98 -16.65
N GLY A 126 18.22 25.50 -17.81
CA GLY A 126 18.08 26.27 -19.04
C GLY A 126 19.42 26.53 -19.73
N ALA A 127 19.35 27.19 -20.89
CA ALA A 127 20.52 27.40 -21.75
C ALA A 127 21.59 28.31 -21.11
N GLY A 128 22.79 27.76 -20.95
CA GLY A 128 23.93 28.34 -20.26
C GLY A 128 24.70 29.38 -21.08
N GLY A 129 24.35 29.67 -22.34
CA GLY A 129 25.12 30.59 -23.19
C GLY A 129 25.29 32.01 -22.63
N GLU A 130 24.37 32.48 -21.78
CA GLU A 130 24.50 33.76 -21.07
C GLU A 130 25.22 33.62 -19.71
N HIS A 131 25.12 32.45 -19.07
CA HIS A 131 25.81 32.12 -17.83
C HIS A 131 27.32 31.87 -18.05
N PHE A 132 27.66 31.24 -19.19
CA PHE A 132 29.00 30.98 -19.69
C PHE A 132 29.71 32.28 -20.09
N GLY A 133 30.10 33.06 -19.08
CA GLY A 133 30.87 34.29 -19.25
C GLY A 133 30.77 35.30 -18.13
N VAL A 134 29.60 35.46 -17.45
CA VAL A 134 29.35 36.25 -16.22
C VAL A 134 27.84 36.43 -15.90
N GLY A 135 26.91 35.94 -16.74
CA GLY A 135 25.48 36.14 -16.54
C GLY A 135 24.87 35.25 -15.44
N PRO A 136 23.67 35.59 -14.94
CA PRO A 136 22.93 34.71 -14.02
C PRO A 136 22.58 33.39 -14.71
N MET A 137 22.48 32.31 -13.93
CA MET A 137 21.90 31.06 -14.40
C MET A 137 20.43 31.30 -14.77
N PRO A 138 19.93 30.82 -15.93
CA PRO A 138 18.56 31.09 -16.37
C PRO A 138 17.50 30.56 -15.39
N ASN A 139 17.70 29.33 -14.91
CA ASN A 139 16.83 28.67 -13.95
C ASN A 139 17.67 28.13 -12.77
N PRO A 140 18.04 28.99 -11.80
CA PRO A 140 18.89 28.59 -10.68
C PRO A 140 18.18 27.66 -9.68
N LEU A 141 16.84 27.63 -9.71
CA LEU A 141 16.01 26.80 -8.85
C LEU A 141 14.91 26.16 -9.69
N PRO A 142 15.22 25.07 -10.42
CA PRO A 142 14.21 24.36 -11.20
C PRO A 142 13.04 23.92 -10.32
N GLY A 143 11.83 24.20 -10.79
CA GLY A 143 10.59 23.76 -10.17
C GLY A 143 10.23 22.34 -10.61
N SER A 144 9.21 21.77 -9.97
CA SER A 144 8.61 20.49 -10.35
C SER A 144 8.10 20.45 -11.80
N ASP A 145 7.71 21.58 -12.36
CA ASP A 145 7.32 21.72 -13.77
C ASP A 145 8.46 21.37 -14.74
N THR A 146 9.70 21.65 -14.35
CA THR A 146 10.89 21.27 -15.11
C THR A 146 11.03 19.74 -15.18
N CYS A 147 10.74 19.04 -14.09
CA CYS A 147 10.71 17.57 -14.07
C CYS A 147 9.56 17.04 -14.93
N GLY A 148 8.40 17.71 -14.90
CA GLY A 148 7.20 17.36 -15.65
C GLY A 148 7.33 17.46 -17.17
N GLU A 149 8.35 18.13 -17.70
CA GLU A 149 8.63 18.12 -19.14
C GLU A 149 8.92 16.70 -19.66
N CYS A 150 9.48 15.83 -18.81
CA CYS A 150 9.79 14.44 -19.12
C CYS A 150 8.99 13.42 -18.28
N HIS A 151 8.63 13.77 -17.04
CA HIS A 151 7.94 12.88 -16.08
C HIS A 151 6.45 13.20 -15.92
N ASN A 152 5.80 13.56 -17.03
CA ASN A 152 4.36 13.64 -17.08
C ASN A 152 3.80 12.42 -17.82
N THR A 153 3.17 12.56 -18.98
CA THR A 153 2.66 11.39 -19.71
C THR A 153 3.79 10.64 -20.42
N LEU A 154 3.98 9.37 -20.06
CA LEU A 154 4.96 8.49 -20.70
C LEU A 154 4.30 7.71 -21.85
N PRO A 155 5.04 7.36 -22.92
CA PRO A 155 4.49 6.52 -23.96
C PRO A 155 4.26 5.10 -23.43
N GLU A 156 3.23 4.41 -23.93
CA GLU A 156 2.90 3.02 -23.54
C GLU A 156 4.10 2.06 -23.65
N SER A 157 5.00 2.29 -24.60
CA SER A 157 6.24 1.51 -24.76
C SER A 157 7.21 1.65 -23.59
N HIS A 158 7.05 2.66 -22.74
CA HIS A 158 7.91 2.95 -21.60
C HIS A 158 7.38 2.38 -20.28
N LEU A 159 6.06 2.24 -20.14
CA LEU A 159 5.41 1.72 -18.92
C LEU A 159 5.91 0.35 -18.46
N PRO A 160 6.22 -0.62 -19.35
CA PRO A 160 6.79 -1.90 -18.92
C PRO A 160 8.16 -1.79 -18.21
N HIS A 161 8.84 -0.66 -18.34
CA HIS A 161 10.15 -0.41 -17.74
C HIS A 161 10.06 0.49 -16.50
N HIS A 162 9.14 1.44 -16.50
CA HIS A 162 8.95 2.41 -15.41
C HIS A 162 7.46 2.68 -15.18
N PRO A 163 6.71 1.70 -14.68
CA PRO A 163 5.26 1.82 -14.55
C PRO A 163 4.84 2.94 -13.59
N ASP A 164 5.60 3.13 -12.51
CA ASP A 164 5.32 4.15 -11.51
C ASP A 164 5.63 5.57 -11.99
N ALA A 165 6.41 5.70 -13.07
CA ALA A 165 6.88 6.98 -13.59
C ALA A 165 5.83 7.73 -14.43
N ASP A 166 4.77 7.05 -14.86
CA ASP A 166 3.75 7.68 -15.69
C ASP A 166 3.00 8.73 -14.89
N SER A 167 2.71 9.87 -15.51
CA SER A 167 1.90 10.96 -14.96
C SER A 167 2.35 11.46 -13.57
N ILE A 168 3.61 11.22 -13.16
CA ILE A 168 4.11 11.62 -11.84
C ILE A 168 3.86 13.11 -11.58
N TYR A 169 4.19 13.97 -12.55
CA TYR A 169 4.01 15.41 -12.39
C TYR A 169 2.54 15.79 -12.20
N GLU A 170 1.63 15.21 -12.98
CA GLU A 170 0.19 15.42 -12.82
C GLU A 170 -0.31 14.99 -11.44
N ARG A 171 0.13 13.82 -10.94
CA ARG A 171 -0.23 13.33 -9.61
C ARG A 171 0.31 14.23 -8.51
N TYR A 172 1.59 14.61 -8.61
CA TYR A 172 2.20 15.60 -7.73
C TYR A 172 1.46 16.93 -7.76
N ALA A 173 1.15 17.47 -8.94
CA ALA A 173 0.48 18.77 -9.07
C ALA A 173 -0.94 18.76 -8.48
N ALA A 174 -1.60 17.60 -8.43
CA ALA A 174 -2.88 17.40 -7.77
C ALA A 174 -2.76 17.13 -6.25
N SER A 175 -1.55 16.84 -5.75
CA SER A 175 -1.31 16.44 -4.37
C SER A 175 -1.39 17.59 -3.37
N ALA A 176 -1.48 17.23 -2.09
CA ALA A 176 -1.30 18.17 -0.98
C ALA A 176 0.12 18.76 -0.91
N HIS A 177 1.14 18.07 -1.44
CA HIS A 177 2.52 18.53 -1.45
C HIS A 177 2.73 19.75 -2.35
N ALA A 178 2.19 19.74 -3.56
CA ALA A 178 2.26 20.90 -4.47
C ALA A 178 1.60 22.15 -3.88
N GLY A 179 0.62 21.97 -3.00
CA GLY A 179 -0.07 23.04 -2.28
C GLY A 179 0.53 23.38 -0.91
N SER A 180 1.64 22.80 -0.47
CA SER A 180 2.06 22.92 0.94
C SER A 180 2.37 24.36 1.41
N ALA A 181 3.04 25.22 0.60
CA ALA A 181 3.64 26.46 1.11
C ALA A 181 2.98 27.81 0.75
N GLY A 182 2.10 27.92 -0.25
CA GLY A 182 1.76 29.25 -0.74
C GLY A 182 0.44 29.91 -0.29
N PRO A 183 0.08 31.07 -0.90
CA PRO A 183 -0.86 32.02 -0.31
C PRO A 183 -2.29 32.10 -0.89
N ASP A 184 -2.49 31.73 -2.15
CA ASP A 184 -3.66 30.94 -2.56
C ASP A 184 -3.24 29.45 -2.66
N ARG A 185 -2.02 29.15 -2.16
CA ARG A 185 -1.23 27.94 -2.37
C ARG A 185 0.15 28.10 -3.09
N SER A 186 0.54 29.22 -3.77
CA SER A 186 1.81 29.25 -4.59
C SER A 186 2.76 30.49 -4.62
N GLU A 187 4.01 30.20 -5.02
CA GLU A 187 5.26 30.98 -5.14
C GLU A 187 5.36 32.22 -6.05
N TYR A 188 4.33 32.64 -6.76
CA TYR A 188 4.48 33.76 -7.72
C TYR A 188 3.44 34.88 -7.58
N SER A 189 2.90 35.08 -6.37
CA SER A 189 2.12 36.28 -6.08
C SER A 189 3.01 37.40 -5.56
N SER A 190 3.26 38.41 -6.40
CA SER A 190 3.79 39.71 -5.95
C SER A 190 2.71 40.61 -5.30
N ASP A 191 1.50 40.08 -5.13
CA ASP A 191 0.38 40.77 -4.49
C ASP A 191 0.34 40.42 -3.00
N GLU A 192 0.84 41.35 -2.16
CA GLU A 192 0.82 41.25 -0.69
C GLU A 192 -0.61 41.02 -0.13
N SER A 193 -1.67 41.35 -0.88
CA SER A 193 -3.05 41.21 -0.41
C SER A 193 -3.63 39.81 -0.54
N LYS A 194 -2.90 38.88 -1.18
CA LYS A 194 -3.31 37.48 -1.36
C LYS A 194 -2.55 36.50 -0.48
N LEU A 195 -1.77 36.97 0.49
CA LEU A 195 -0.93 36.13 1.38
C LEU A 195 -1.71 35.22 2.37
N ASN A 196 -3.03 35.10 2.26
CA ASN A 196 -3.89 34.51 3.30
C ASN A 196 -4.76 33.36 2.78
N GLY A 197 -4.22 32.14 2.81
CA GLY A 197 -4.99 30.91 2.58
C GLY A 197 -4.92 29.87 3.71
N HIS A 198 -3.78 29.75 4.41
CA HIS A 198 -3.69 28.91 5.62
C HIS A 198 -2.49 29.22 6.50
N MET A 199 -1.42 29.79 5.93
CA MET A 199 -0.25 30.27 6.68
C MET A 199 -0.44 31.67 7.31
N GLY A 200 -1.24 32.54 6.67
CA GLY A 200 -1.47 33.91 7.14
C GLY A 200 -2.31 34.03 8.42
N ASP A 201 -3.28 33.14 8.62
CA ASP A 201 -4.20 33.17 9.78
C ASP A 201 -3.64 32.48 11.04
N HIS A 202 -2.45 31.90 10.93
CA HIS A 202 -1.81 31.14 12.00
C HIS A 202 -0.44 31.68 12.39
N LEU A 203 0.00 32.82 11.81
CA LEU A 203 1.13 33.55 12.37
C LEU A 203 0.80 34.02 13.81
N PRO A 204 1.58 33.58 14.81
CA PRO A 204 2.87 32.91 14.68
C PRO A 204 2.72 31.38 14.63
N PHE A 205 2.98 30.74 13.48
CA PHE A 205 3.33 29.33 13.49
C PHE A 205 4.71 29.24 14.15
N GLY A 206 4.90 28.23 15.01
CA GLY A 206 6.22 27.88 15.51
C GLY A 206 7.11 27.46 14.35
N HIS A 207 8.40 27.73 14.49
CA HIS A 207 9.45 27.52 13.49
C HIS A 207 9.60 26.06 13.01
N SER A 208 8.96 25.11 13.70
CA SER A 208 8.93 23.70 13.35
C SER A 208 8.15 23.39 12.07
N CYS A 209 7.16 24.21 11.68
CA CYS A 209 6.31 23.90 10.53
C CYS A 209 7.01 24.06 9.18
N VAL A 210 8.03 24.93 9.08
CA VAL A 210 8.72 25.17 7.80
C VAL A 210 9.54 23.96 7.36
N LYS A 211 10.08 23.17 8.31
CA LYS A 211 10.77 21.90 8.03
C LYS A 211 9.90 21.00 7.15
N CYS A 212 8.64 20.78 7.55
CA CYS A 212 7.81 19.76 6.92
C CYS A 212 6.84 20.29 5.84
N HIS A 213 6.71 21.60 5.66
CA HIS A 213 5.71 22.17 4.74
C HIS A 213 6.29 23.12 3.70
N THR A 214 7.61 23.19 3.59
CA THR A 214 8.30 23.98 2.58
C THR A 214 9.51 23.22 2.06
N HIS A 215 9.81 23.34 0.77
CA HIS A 215 10.98 22.69 0.20
C HIS A 215 12.29 23.18 0.83
N GLU A 216 12.46 24.50 1.03
CA GLU A 216 13.68 25.04 1.64
C GLU A 216 13.86 24.55 3.07
N GLY A 217 12.79 24.49 3.86
CA GLY A 217 12.87 24.00 5.23
C GLY A 217 13.22 22.52 5.29
N ALA A 218 12.62 21.70 4.42
CA ALA A 218 12.91 20.26 4.37
C ALA A 218 14.38 19.99 4.01
N ILE A 219 14.95 20.74 3.06
CA ILE A 219 16.37 20.60 2.68
C ILE A 219 17.31 21.15 3.75
N GLU A 220 17.01 22.33 4.30
CA GLU A 220 17.89 22.98 5.28
C GLU A 220 17.95 22.22 6.61
N TYR A 221 16.84 21.60 6.98
CA TYR A 221 16.68 20.88 8.24
C TYR A 221 16.54 19.36 8.01
N LEU A 222 17.10 18.86 6.90
CA LEU A 222 17.07 17.45 6.53
C LEU A 222 17.59 16.58 7.70
N GLU A 223 18.76 16.91 8.23
CA GLU A 223 19.42 16.17 9.32
C GLU A 223 18.88 16.50 10.75
N VAL A 224 17.73 17.16 10.88
CA VAL A 224 17.23 17.67 12.17
C VAL A 224 16.10 16.80 12.70
N ASP A 225 16.41 15.68 13.33
CA ASP A 225 15.41 14.62 13.62
C ASP A 225 14.82 14.66 15.02
N ASP A 226 15.37 15.45 15.94
CA ASP A 226 14.84 15.51 17.31
C ASP A 226 14.00 16.76 17.60
N ALA A 227 13.01 16.60 18.49
CA ALA A 227 12.08 17.67 18.79
C ALA A 227 12.71 18.90 19.44
N THR A 228 13.85 18.76 20.12
CA THR A 228 14.57 19.91 20.67
C THR A 228 15.21 20.71 19.54
N GLU A 229 15.88 20.06 18.59
CA GLU A 229 16.51 20.73 17.45
C GLU A 229 15.48 21.34 16.50
N ILE A 230 14.37 20.65 16.22
CA ILE A 230 13.25 21.19 15.44
C ILE A 230 12.67 22.44 16.12
N SER A 231 12.53 22.43 17.45
CA SER A 231 12.03 23.60 18.19
C SER A 231 13.00 24.79 18.18
N ALA A 232 14.27 24.54 17.83
CA ALA A 232 15.35 25.52 17.77
C ALA A 232 15.59 26.08 16.35
N ILE A 233 14.85 25.59 15.34
CA ILE A 233 14.90 26.09 13.96
C ILE A 233 14.66 27.62 13.94
N ASP A 234 15.53 28.34 13.23
CA ASP A 234 15.45 29.80 13.08
C ASP A 234 14.24 30.20 12.20
N ASP A 235 13.69 31.38 12.45
CA ASP A 235 12.48 31.88 11.79
C ASP A 235 12.63 32.16 10.29
N GLY A 236 13.86 32.04 9.80
CA GLY A 236 14.20 32.28 8.40
C GLY A 236 13.69 33.62 7.91
N SER A 237 13.54 34.61 8.80
CA SER A 237 12.90 35.89 8.46
C SER A 237 13.54 36.50 7.21
N GLY A 238 12.76 36.56 6.13
CA GLY A 238 13.20 37.04 4.82
C GLY A 238 13.59 35.97 3.80
N LYS A 239 13.44 34.68 4.10
CA LYS A 239 13.53 33.59 3.12
C LYS A 239 12.23 33.49 2.31
N LEU A 240 12.38 33.13 1.04
CA LEU A 240 11.27 32.71 0.20
C LEU A 240 11.07 31.22 0.45
N TYR A 241 9.83 30.84 0.74
CA TYR A 241 9.46 29.44 0.93
C TYR A 241 8.61 28.98 -0.25
N THR A 242 8.97 27.83 -0.77
CA THR A 242 8.38 27.16 -1.90
C THR A 242 7.64 25.92 -1.39
N SER A 243 6.59 25.49 -2.11
CA SER A 243 5.91 24.23 -1.79
C SER A 243 6.89 23.08 -1.91
N MET A 244 6.65 21.98 -1.18
CA MET A 244 7.35 20.71 -1.41
C MET A 244 7.41 20.43 -2.91
N GLN A 245 8.62 20.33 -3.47
CA GLN A 245 8.92 19.97 -4.85
C GLN A 245 9.38 18.51 -4.96
N CYS A 246 9.51 17.96 -6.17
CA CYS A 246 10.15 16.64 -6.40
C CYS A 246 11.54 16.56 -5.75
N LYS A 247 12.33 17.63 -5.87
CA LYS A 247 13.66 17.78 -5.24
C LYS A 247 13.64 17.98 -3.71
N THR A 248 12.48 17.88 -3.07
CA THR A 248 12.37 17.82 -1.60
C THR A 248 12.58 16.42 -1.10
N CYS A 249 12.26 15.43 -1.93
CA CYS A 249 12.43 14.01 -1.61
C CYS A 249 13.57 13.40 -2.42
N HIS A 250 13.76 13.83 -3.67
CA HIS A 250 14.77 13.32 -4.57
C HIS A 250 16.00 14.22 -4.63
N ASP A 251 17.18 13.63 -4.83
CA ASP A 251 18.37 14.37 -5.22
C ASP A 251 18.36 14.57 -6.76
N PRO A 252 18.12 15.79 -7.26
CA PRO A 252 18.09 16.03 -8.70
C PRO A 252 19.47 15.90 -9.36
N HIS A 253 20.55 15.99 -8.58
CA HIS A 253 21.91 15.75 -9.04
C HIS A 253 22.30 14.29 -8.88
N GLU A 254 21.60 13.46 -8.12
CA GLU A 254 21.81 12.00 -8.10
C GLU A 254 20.53 11.27 -8.50
N ALA A 255 20.03 11.55 -9.71
CA ALA A 255 18.74 11.04 -10.18
C ALA A 255 18.56 9.53 -9.92
N GLY A 256 17.45 9.18 -9.25
CA GLY A 256 17.17 7.84 -8.75
C GLY A 256 17.52 7.64 -7.27
N LYS A 257 18.09 8.65 -6.60
CA LYS A 257 18.29 8.67 -5.14
C LYS A 257 17.32 9.61 -4.45
N LEU A 258 17.04 9.28 -3.20
CA LEU A 258 16.35 10.15 -2.27
C LEU A 258 17.37 10.95 -1.46
N LEU A 259 16.92 12.04 -0.86
CA LEU A 259 17.78 12.95 -0.10
C LEU A 259 18.22 12.36 1.23
N GLU A 260 17.34 11.63 1.90
CA GLU A 260 17.74 10.80 3.03
C GLU A 260 18.29 9.47 2.52
N PRO A 261 19.54 9.11 2.87
CA PRO A 261 20.06 7.80 2.54
C PRO A 261 19.41 6.71 3.40
N ALA A 262 19.50 5.46 2.94
CA ALA A 262 19.24 4.32 3.81
C ALA A 262 20.27 4.28 4.95
N VAL A 263 19.85 3.79 6.11
CA VAL A 263 20.74 3.50 7.24
C VAL A 263 21.03 2.02 7.23
N HIS A 264 22.30 1.69 7.37
CA HIS A 264 22.79 0.32 7.43
C HIS A 264 23.52 0.06 8.75
N GLU A 265 23.40 -1.16 9.25
CA GLU A 265 24.19 -1.68 10.37
C GLU A 265 25.13 -2.79 9.90
N GLU A 266 26.35 -2.82 10.46
CA GLU A 266 27.31 -3.89 10.21
C GLU A 266 27.16 -5.00 11.25
N HIS A 267 26.73 -6.19 10.83
CA HIS A 267 26.62 -7.37 11.67
C HIS A 267 27.79 -8.34 11.42
N PRO A 268 28.49 -8.82 12.47
CA PRO A 268 29.57 -9.77 12.29
C PRO A 268 29.05 -11.17 11.93
N VAL A 269 29.44 -11.66 10.75
CA VAL A 269 29.20 -13.04 10.33
C VAL A 269 30.42 -13.88 10.69
N TYR A 270 30.21 -14.91 11.53
CA TYR A 270 31.28 -15.80 11.99
C TYR A 270 31.28 -17.11 11.19
N ALA A 271 32.46 -17.57 10.80
CA ALA A 271 32.65 -18.91 10.22
C ALA A 271 32.34 -20.02 11.24
N GLU A 272 32.17 -21.26 10.78
CA GLU A 272 31.90 -22.44 11.65
C GLU A 272 32.92 -22.63 12.78
N ASP A 273 34.16 -22.14 12.61
CA ASP A 273 35.22 -22.20 13.62
C ASP A 273 35.20 -21.04 14.63
N GLY A 274 34.22 -20.14 14.52
CA GLY A 274 34.04 -18.97 15.37
C GLY A 274 34.94 -17.78 15.01
N THR A 275 35.70 -17.84 13.92
CA THR A 275 36.44 -16.67 13.40
C THR A 275 35.51 -15.72 12.66
N LEU A 276 35.74 -14.41 12.77
CA LEU A 276 35.01 -13.42 11.98
C LEU A 276 35.34 -13.64 10.50
N ASP A 277 34.33 -13.93 9.69
CA ASP A 277 34.47 -14.11 8.25
C ASP A 277 34.38 -12.75 7.54
N HIS A 278 33.25 -12.06 7.72
CA HIS A 278 33.01 -10.72 7.18
C HIS A 278 32.00 -9.95 8.05
N LEU A 279 31.86 -8.64 7.77
CA LEU A 279 30.76 -7.82 8.28
C LEU A 279 29.70 -7.79 7.17
N GLU A 280 28.50 -8.23 7.50
CA GLU A 280 27.33 -8.12 6.63
C GLU A 280 26.66 -6.76 6.90
N GLU A 281 26.43 -6.00 5.85
CA GLU A 281 25.73 -4.72 5.92
C GLU A 281 24.24 -4.98 5.73
N THR A 282 23.44 -4.71 6.77
CA THR A 282 21.99 -4.89 6.76
C THR A 282 21.32 -3.53 6.79
N THR A 283 20.38 -3.30 5.88
CA THR A 283 19.52 -2.11 5.93
C THR A 283 18.60 -2.21 7.13
N ILE A 284 18.67 -1.24 8.03
CA ILE A 284 17.75 -1.12 9.16
C ILE A 284 16.63 -0.11 8.89
N SER A 285 16.85 0.81 7.96
CA SER A 285 15.83 1.74 7.46
C SER A 285 16.16 2.16 6.03
N SER A 286 15.18 2.11 5.14
CA SER A 286 15.35 2.44 3.74
C SER A 286 15.40 3.95 3.51
N ALA A 287 15.94 4.35 2.36
CA ALA A 287 15.96 5.75 1.96
C ALA A 287 14.55 6.35 1.85
N GLN A 288 13.56 5.54 1.41
CA GLN A 288 12.18 5.99 1.29
C GLN A 288 11.53 6.19 2.65
N TYR A 289 11.69 5.23 3.56
CA TYR A 289 11.23 5.35 4.93
C TYR A 289 11.79 6.64 5.55
N ASN A 290 13.12 6.78 5.56
CA ASN A 290 13.82 7.94 6.14
C ASN A 290 13.34 9.28 5.56
N THR A 291 13.18 9.36 4.23
CA THR A 291 12.72 10.58 3.56
C THR A 291 11.31 10.97 3.99
N CYS A 292 10.40 9.99 4.14
CA CYS A 292 9.02 10.24 4.54
C CYS A 292 8.93 10.60 6.03
N VAL A 293 9.56 9.81 6.90
CA VAL A 293 9.46 9.98 8.36
C VAL A 293 10.08 11.29 8.86
N ASN A 294 11.08 11.80 8.14
CA ASN A 294 11.70 13.09 8.43
C ASN A 294 10.66 14.23 8.53
N CYS A 295 9.54 14.12 7.81
CA CYS A 295 8.43 15.06 7.92
C CYS A 295 7.21 14.51 8.68
N HIS A 296 6.99 13.20 8.69
CA HIS A 296 5.71 12.58 9.11
C HIS A 296 5.71 11.86 10.48
N GLU A 297 6.87 11.66 11.11
CA GLU A 297 7.01 10.90 12.38
C GLU A 297 7.08 11.80 13.64
N HIS A 298 6.90 13.11 13.51
CA HIS A 298 7.15 14.04 14.62
C HIS A 298 5.99 14.14 15.62
N GLU A 299 5.86 13.11 16.47
CA GLU A 299 4.85 12.96 17.53
C GLU A 299 4.70 14.22 18.38
N ASP A 300 5.80 14.81 18.86
CA ASP A 300 5.80 15.95 19.78
C ASP A 300 5.17 17.24 19.22
N PHE A 301 5.05 17.38 17.90
CA PHE A 301 4.61 18.64 17.27
C PHE A 301 3.13 18.66 16.86
N HIS A 302 2.52 17.49 16.65
CA HIS A 302 1.11 17.40 16.26
C HIS A 302 0.13 17.40 17.45
N LEU A 303 0.62 17.23 18.68
CA LEU A 303 -0.16 17.12 19.94
C LEU A 303 -1.06 18.32 20.29
N GLY A 304 -0.98 19.42 19.53
CA GLY A 304 -1.68 20.66 19.85
C GLY A 304 -3.16 20.72 19.44
N LYS A 305 -3.53 20.29 18.22
CA LYS A 305 -4.82 20.74 17.64
C LYS A 305 -5.58 19.86 16.63
N ASN A 306 -5.08 18.73 16.15
CA ASN A 306 -5.84 17.76 15.35
C ASN A 306 -4.97 16.50 15.16
N VAL A 307 -4.94 15.68 16.21
CA VAL A 307 -4.16 14.46 16.40
C VAL A 307 -4.84 13.25 15.75
N THR A 308 -5.12 13.32 14.45
CA THR A 308 -5.76 12.20 13.74
C THR A 308 -4.91 11.69 12.59
N TRP A 309 -3.65 12.16 12.47
CA TRP A 309 -2.90 12.05 11.21
C TRP A 309 -1.37 12.08 11.37
N SER A 310 -0.80 11.73 12.53
CA SER A 310 0.64 11.42 12.54
C SER A 310 0.84 10.03 11.93
N MET A 311 2.01 9.77 11.32
CA MET A 311 2.30 8.45 10.79
C MET A 311 2.30 7.40 11.92
N LEU A 312 2.90 7.73 13.06
CA LEU A 312 2.98 6.85 14.24
C LEU A 312 1.61 6.44 14.79
N GLU A 313 0.59 7.30 14.68
CA GLU A 313 -0.76 6.96 15.13
C GLU A 313 -1.39 5.84 14.31
N THR A 314 -0.99 5.61 13.07
CA THR A 314 -1.61 4.57 12.23
C THR A 314 -0.62 3.52 11.75
N HIS A 315 0.67 3.82 11.81
CA HIS A 315 1.77 3.04 11.26
C HIS A 315 2.85 2.73 12.32
N GLY A 316 2.53 2.93 13.60
CA GLY A 316 3.41 2.62 14.73
C GLY A 316 2.83 1.46 15.53
N ASP A 317 3.66 0.47 15.84
CA ASP A 317 3.34 -0.63 16.75
C ASP A 317 4.53 -0.80 17.71
N ASP A 318 4.26 -0.89 19.01
CA ASP A 318 5.33 -1.01 20.01
C ASP A 318 5.64 -2.50 20.18
N ALA A 319 6.85 -2.93 19.79
CA ALA A 319 7.25 -4.33 19.93
C ALA A 319 7.21 -4.85 21.40
N THR A 320 7.10 -3.96 22.39
CA THR A 320 6.97 -4.29 23.82
C THR A 320 5.50 -4.36 24.30
N SER A 321 4.55 -3.86 23.51
CA SER A 321 3.12 -3.91 23.79
C SER A 321 2.57 -5.31 23.44
N ASN A 322 2.74 -6.24 24.37
CA ASN A 322 2.30 -7.61 24.10
C ASN A 322 0.76 -7.67 23.94
N ASN A 323 0.30 -8.24 22.83
CA ASN A 323 -1.12 -8.48 22.52
C ASN A 323 -1.95 -7.20 22.32
N THR A 324 -1.34 -6.17 21.73
CA THR A 324 -2.02 -4.94 21.31
C THR A 324 -1.61 -4.60 19.88
N ILE A 325 -2.51 -3.91 19.19
CA ILE A 325 -2.27 -3.31 17.88
C ILE A 325 -2.44 -1.81 18.07
N GLU A 326 -1.32 -1.07 18.09
CA GLU A 326 -1.35 0.39 18.09
C GLU A 326 -1.51 0.95 16.67
N GLY A 327 -1.05 0.22 15.66
CA GLY A 327 -1.01 0.65 14.27
C GLY A 327 -0.54 -0.49 13.39
N TYR A 328 -0.37 -0.23 12.10
CA TYR A 328 0.19 -1.23 11.20
C TYR A 328 1.70 -1.10 11.12
N VAL A 329 2.37 -2.22 10.92
CA VAL A 329 3.83 -2.26 10.86
C VAL A 329 4.30 -1.99 9.45
N ILE A 330 5.08 -0.93 9.26
CA ILE A 330 5.82 -0.70 8.03
C ILE A 330 7.07 -1.58 8.05
N ASP A 331 7.38 -2.24 6.93
CA ASP A 331 8.74 -2.76 6.73
C ASP A 331 9.67 -1.58 6.41
N GLU A 332 10.29 -1.03 7.45
CA GLU A 332 11.18 0.13 7.36
C GLU A 332 12.40 -0.17 6.49
N THR A 333 12.76 -1.44 6.29
CA THR A 333 13.94 -1.86 5.53
C THR A 333 13.68 -1.93 4.03
N ALA A 334 12.41 -2.03 3.62
CA ALA A 334 12.00 -2.13 2.22
C ALA A 334 12.27 -0.83 1.44
N GLU A 335 12.87 -0.94 0.25
CA GLU A 335 13.13 0.23 -0.62
C GLU A 335 11.83 0.99 -0.98
N ASP A 336 10.70 0.29 -0.94
CA ASP A 336 9.34 0.78 -1.16
C ASP A 336 8.50 0.83 0.12
N ALA A 337 9.11 0.94 1.31
CA ALA A 337 8.44 0.94 2.62
C ALA A 337 7.08 1.68 2.66
N CYS A 338 7.02 2.89 2.12
CA CYS A 338 5.80 3.70 2.06
C CYS A 338 5.03 3.49 0.74
N SER A 339 5.73 3.36 -0.39
CA SER A 339 5.08 3.17 -1.70
C SER A 339 4.50 1.76 -1.93
N ALA A 340 4.79 0.84 -1.02
CA ALA A 340 4.15 -0.47 -0.93
C ALA A 340 2.68 -0.36 -0.54
N CYS A 341 2.22 0.81 -0.06
CA CYS A 341 0.80 1.08 0.24
C CYS A 341 0.30 2.46 -0.24
N HIS A 342 1.19 3.39 -0.58
CA HIS A 342 0.84 4.75 -0.99
C HIS A 342 1.35 5.10 -2.39
N ASP A 343 0.55 5.83 -3.17
CA ASP A 343 1.12 6.65 -4.23
C ASP A 343 1.71 7.94 -3.62
N VAL A 344 3.00 7.86 -3.29
CA VAL A 344 3.76 8.94 -2.63
C VAL A 344 3.81 10.25 -3.44
N HIS A 345 3.53 10.20 -4.75
CA HIS A 345 3.50 11.40 -5.58
C HIS A 345 2.13 12.07 -5.55
N SER A 346 1.04 11.32 -5.46
CA SER A 346 -0.31 11.91 -5.33
C SER A 346 -0.61 12.41 -3.93
N ALA A 347 0.05 11.84 -2.91
CA ALA A 347 -0.29 12.02 -1.49
C ALA A 347 -1.80 11.85 -1.20
N ASP A 348 -2.51 11.05 -2.01
CA ASP A 348 -3.90 10.71 -1.81
C ASP A 348 -4.01 9.51 -0.87
N THR A 349 -4.54 9.74 0.33
CA THR A 349 -4.71 8.72 1.36
C THR A 349 -6.12 8.14 1.38
N THR A 350 -6.96 8.42 0.37
CA THR A 350 -8.37 7.97 0.33
C THR A 350 -8.46 6.44 0.42
N ILE A 351 -7.66 5.73 -0.36
CA ILE A 351 -7.63 4.26 -0.35
C ILE A 351 -7.10 3.74 1.00
N ASN A 352 -6.05 4.37 1.56
CA ASN A 352 -5.50 3.97 2.85
C ASN A 352 -6.51 4.16 3.99
N ALA A 353 -7.28 5.25 3.97
CA ALA A 353 -8.35 5.50 4.93
C ALA A 353 -9.49 4.47 4.81
N GLN A 354 -9.82 4.05 3.58
CA GLN A 354 -10.79 2.96 3.36
C GLN A 354 -10.26 1.63 3.88
N TRP A 355 -9.01 1.28 3.56
CA TRP A 355 -8.36 0.06 4.06
C TRP A 355 -8.29 0.03 5.58
N ALA A 356 -7.92 1.15 6.23
CA ALA A 356 -7.80 1.25 7.69
C ALA A 356 -9.14 1.06 8.43
N LYS A 357 -10.27 1.20 7.72
CA LYS A 357 -11.63 0.90 8.22
C LYS A 357 -12.11 -0.51 7.85
N SER A 358 -11.32 -1.26 7.09
CA SER A 358 -11.64 -2.63 6.70
C SER A 358 -11.22 -3.65 7.76
N GLY A 359 -11.73 -4.87 7.67
CA GLY A 359 -11.33 -5.97 8.55
C GLY A 359 -9.86 -6.37 8.41
N HIS A 360 -9.22 -6.14 7.25
CA HIS A 360 -7.79 -6.44 7.06
C HIS A 360 -6.87 -5.54 7.89
N ALA A 361 -7.34 -4.34 8.24
CA ALA A 361 -6.66 -3.42 9.13
C ALA A 361 -7.20 -3.49 10.57
N ALA A 362 -7.95 -4.56 10.91
CA ALA A 362 -8.65 -4.70 12.19
C ALA A 362 -9.53 -3.47 12.55
N GLU A 363 -10.04 -2.75 11.55
CA GLU A 363 -10.81 -1.51 11.75
C GLU A 363 -10.09 -0.44 12.61
N ILE A 364 -8.75 -0.40 12.56
CA ILE A 364 -7.92 0.47 13.40
C ILE A 364 -8.32 1.95 13.31
N ALA A 365 -8.73 2.43 12.13
CA ALA A 365 -9.20 3.80 11.98
C ALA A 365 -10.51 4.05 12.74
N ILE A 366 -11.46 3.10 12.70
CA ILE A 366 -12.72 3.22 13.47
C ILE A 366 -12.41 3.22 14.97
N PHE A 367 -11.52 2.33 15.41
CA PHE A 367 -11.10 2.27 16.80
C PHE A 367 -10.49 3.60 17.28
N LYS A 368 -9.58 4.20 16.51
CA LYS A 368 -8.94 5.47 16.86
C LYS A 368 -9.89 6.67 16.77
N GLU A 369 -10.86 6.64 15.87
CA GLU A 369 -11.94 7.64 15.84
C GLU A 369 -12.78 7.62 17.14
N GLU A 370 -12.94 6.43 17.76
CA GLU A 370 -13.72 6.25 18.98
C GLU A 370 -12.92 6.49 20.27
N GLU A 371 -11.72 5.92 20.37
CA GLU A 371 -10.88 5.92 21.58
C GLU A 371 -9.83 7.04 21.60
N GLY A 372 -9.54 7.64 20.43
CA GLY A 372 -8.49 8.63 20.23
C GLY A 372 -7.21 8.06 19.61
N PRO A 373 -6.24 8.92 19.29
CA PRO A 373 -5.00 8.55 18.59
C PRO A 373 -4.17 7.50 19.33
N ASP A 374 -4.10 7.60 20.66
CA ASP A 374 -3.36 6.66 21.53
C ASP A 374 -4.14 5.34 21.77
N GLY A 375 -5.29 5.17 21.11
CA GLY A 375 -6.07 3.95 21.19
C GLY A 375 -5.31 2.76 20.61
N ALA A 376 -5.17 1.69 21.40
CA ALA A 376 -4.65 0.40 20.99
C ALA A 376 -5.73 -0.69 21.07
N ILE A 377 -5.84 -1.50 20.01
CA ILE A 377 -6.76 -2.65 19.99
C ILE A 377 -6.09 -3.79 20.75
N SER A 378 -6.67 -4.20 21.86
CA SER A 378 -6.14 -5.37 22.57
C SER A 378 -6.68 -6.67 21.96
N MET A 379 -5.74 -7.55 21.63
CA MET A 379 -5.96 -8.91 21.12
C MET A 379 -6.75 -9.81 22.08
N ALA A 380 -6.84 -9.43 23.35
CA ALA A 380 -7.59 -10.18 24.36
C ALA A 380 -9.12 -9.90 24.36
N TYR A 381 -9.61 -8.88 23.64
CA TYR A 381 -11.03 -8.56 23.56
C TYR A 381 -11.69 -9.19 22.33
N GLU A 382 -11.77 -10.51 22.32
CA GLU A 382 -12.33 -11.31 21.23
C GLU A 382 -13.84 -11.06 20.98
N GLU A 383 -14.61 -10.59 21.99
CA GLU A 383 -16.08 -10.67 21.94
C GLU A 383 -16.80 -9.48 21.27
N GLU A 384 -16.15 -8.33 21.04
CA GLU A 384 -16.86 -7.10 20.64
C GLU A 384 -16.70 -6.68 19.17
N ARG A 385 -15.68 -7.17 18.45
CA ARG A 385 -15.44 -6.83 17.03
C ARG A 385 -15.01 -8.05 16.23
N HIS A 386 -15.96 -8.78 15.64
CA HIS A 386 -15.65 -10.04 14.95
C HIS A 386 -14.76 -9.89 13.70
N SER A 387 -14.62 -8.69 13.12
CA SER A 387 -13.64 -8.39 12.06
C SER A 387 -12.20 -8.30 12.58
N VAL A 388 -12.03 -7.95 13.85
CA VAL A 388 -10.75 -7.80 14.55
C VAL A 388 -10.14 -9.18 14.84
N ILE A 389 -10.99 -10.16 15.15
CA ILE A 389 -10.62 -11.56 15.45
C ILE A 389 -9.64 -12.16 14.43
N ALA A 390 -9.83 -11.91 13.13
CA ALA A 390 -9.00 -12.52 12.10
C ALA A 390 -7.50 -12.14 12.21
N PHE A 391 -7.16 -10.99 12.77
CA PHE A 391 -5.77 -10.52 12.87
C PHE A 391 -5.30 -10.31 14.30
N THR A 392 -6.21 -10.31 15.27
CA THR A 392 -5.89 -10.02 16.67
C THR A 392 -5.95 -11.23 17.57
N GLU A 393 -6.31 -12.43 17.14
CA GLU A 393 -6.28 -13.57 18.06
C GLU A 393 -4.84 -14.01 18.40
N PHE A 394 -3.94 -13.92 17.41
CA PHE A 394 -2.61 -14.49 17.48
C PHE A 394 -1.58 -13.61 16.79
N ASN A 395 -0.35 -13.68 17.25
CA ASN A 395 0.76 -13.14 16.49
C ASN A 395 1.19 -14.20 15.47
N PHE A 396 0.57 -14.17 14.30
CA PHE A 396 0.72 -15.21 13.29
C PHE A 396 2.15 -15.33 12.74
N ALA A 397 3.00 -14.31 12.90
CA ALA A 397 4.39 -14.35 12.48
C ALA A 397 5.24 -15.30 13.33
N PHE A 398 5.01 -15.35 14.65
CA PHE A 398 5.91 -16.03 15.60
C PHE A 398 5.25 -17.14 16.43
N ASP A 399 3.92 -17.25 16.41
CA ASP A 399 3.23 -18.30 17.16
C ASP A 399 3.51 -19.69 16.57
N ALA A 400 3.93 -20.63 17.43
CA ALA A 400 4.23 -22.00 17.02
C ALA A 400 2.99 -22.70 16.45
N ASP A 401 3.19 -23.54 15.43
CA ASP A 401 2.13 -24.29 14.72
C ASP A 401 1.12 -23.40 13.97
N ARG A 402 1.49 -22.15 13.64
CA ARG A 402 0.68 -21.17 12.87
C ARG A 402 1.23 -20.84 11.50
N GLU A 403 2.30 -21.50 11.07
CA GLU A 403 2.97 -21.23 9.79
C GLU A 403 2.00 -21.33 8.60
N SER A 404 1.07 -22.29 8.65
CA SER A 404 0.04 -22.42 7.62
C SER A 404 -0.93 -21.23 7.55
N CYS A 405 -1.19 -20.54 8.67
CA CYS A 405 -2.11 -19.40 8.77
C CYS A 405 -1.53 -18.12 8.15
N GLN A 406 -0.21 -17.97 8.15
CA GLN A 406 0.49 -16.77 7.68
C GLN A 406 0.08 -16.36 6.26
N ARG A 407 -0.22 -17.32 5.38
CA ARG A 407 -0.62 -17.09 3.99
C ARG A 407 -1.89 -16.23 3.81
N CYS A 408 -2.68 -16.06 4.86
CA CYS A 408 -3.90 -15.25 4.83
C CYS A 408 -3.99 -14.22 5.95
N HIS A 409 -3.13 -14.33 6.97
CA HIS A 409 -3.21 -13.52 8.18
C HIS A 409 -2.02 -12.57 8.38
N THR A 410 -1.07 -12.57 7.45
CA THR A 410 0.11 -11.70 7.46
C THR A 410 0.37 -11.20 6.04
N THR A 411 0.87 -9.98 5.88
CA THR A 411 1.22 -9.47 4.54
C THR A 411 2.35 -10.25 3.92
N THR A 412 3.39 -10.57 4.70
CA THR A 412 4.54 -11.34 4.26
C THR A 412 4.11 -12.72 3.76
N GLY A 413 3.32 -13.44 4.56
CA GLY A 413 2.83 -14.76 4.18
C GLY A 413 1.90 -14.73 2.97
N ALA A 414 0.97 -13.76 2.90
CA ALA A 414 0.07 -13.61 1.76
C ALA A 414 0.83 -13.28 0.48
N LYS A 415 1.79 -12.35 0.54
CA LYS A 415 2.64 -11.98 -0.60
C LYS A 415 3.40 -13.18 -1.15
N ASN A 416 4.04 -13.94 -0.27
CA ASN A 416 4.82 -15.13 -0.65
C ASN A 416 3.92 -16.24 -1.22
N TYR A 417 2.76 -16.48 -0.60
CA TYR A 417 1.82 -17.50 -1.09
C TYR A 417 1.20 -17.12 -2.43
N LEU A 418 0.71 -15.89 -2.59
CA LEU A 418 0.08 -15.45 -3.84
C LEU A 418 1.06 -15.38 -5.01
N SER A 419 2.35 -15.13 -4.74
CA SER A 419 3.38 -15.08 -5.77
C SER A 419 3.80 -16.47 -6.27
N ASP A 420 3.79 -17.49 -5.40
CA ASP A 420 4.13 -18.87 -5.75
C ASP A 420 3.39 -19.90 -4.88
N PRO A 421 2.07 -20.11 -5.11
CA PRO A 421 1.26 -20.96 -4.24
C PRO A 421 1.70 -22.43 -4.31
N ALA A 422 2.26 -22.87 -5.43
CA ALA A 422 2.70 -24.24 -5.64
C ALA A 422 3.95 -24.61 -4.83
N ASN A 423 4.82 -23.64 -4.55
CA ASN A 423 6.05 -23.84 -3.79
C ASN A 423 6.09 -23.03 -2.48
N TYR A 424 4.96 -22.49 -2.03
CA TYR A 424 4.90 -21.72 -0.80
C TYR A 424 5.44 -22.53 0.39
N ASP A 425 6.44 -21.96 1.05
CA ASP A 425 7.03 -22.47 2.28
C ASP A 425 6.92 -21.37 3.33
N ALA A 426 6.03 -21.57 4.29
CA ALA A 426 5.83 -20.62 5.37
C ALA A 426 7.09 -20.40 6.23
N SER A 427 8.01 -21.36 6.27
CA SER A 427 9.30 -21.18 6.97
C SER A 427 10.27 -20.24 6.25
N ALA A 428 9.97 -19.89 4.99
CA ALA A 428 10.71 -18.90 4.22
C ALA A 428 10.14 -17.48 4.35
N ASN A 429 9.06 -17.28 5.12
CA ASN A 429 8.57 -15.94 5.44
C ASN A 429 9.58 -15.23 6.34
N ASP A 430 9.98 -14.02 5.94
CA ASP A 430 10.88 -13.16 6.70
C ASP A 430 10.07 -12.10 7.46
N PHE A 431 10.06 -12.21 8.78
CA PHE A 431 9.38 -11.30 9.69
C PHE A 431 10.37 -10.45 10.50
N SER A 432 11.61 -10.30 10.02
CA SER A 432 12.65 -9.56 10.74
C SER A 432 12.28 -8.10 11.00
N HIS A 433 11.45 -7.49 10.15
CA HIS A 433 10.92 -6.13 10.30
C HIS A 433 9.92 -5.94 11.46
N LEU A 434 9.44 -7.03 12.07
CA LEU A 434 8.51 -6.96 13.21
C LEU A 434 9.22 -6.76 14.57
N ASP A 435 10.53 -6.54 14.57
CA ASP A 435 11.35 -6.31 15.76
C ASP A 435 11.11 -7.33 16.90
N PRO A 436 11.31 -8.63 16.65
CA PRO A 436 11.03 -9.64 17.67
C PRO A 436 11.94 -9.48 18.89
N VAL A 437 11.31 -9.38 20.06
CA VAL A 437 11.96 -9.27 21.37
C VAL A 437 12.12 -10.66 21.98
N TYR A 438 13.36 -11.03 22.31
CA TYR A 438 13.70 -12.31 22.94
C TYR A 438 14.24 -12.14 24.36
N ASP A 439 13.95 -13.10 25.23
CA ASP A 439 14.54 -13.18 26.56
C ASP A 439 16.04 -13.47 26.43
N ALA A 440 16.87 -12.53 26.85
CA ALA A 440 18.33 -12.63 26.70
C ALA A 440 18.97 -13.85 27.40
N THR A 441 18.28 -14.52 28.32
CA THR A 441 18.81 -15.67 29.06
C THR A 441 18.39 -17.01 28.44
N THR A 442 17.16 -17.09 27.96
CA THR A 442 16.53 -18.32 27.47
C THR A 442 16.39 -18.38 25.96
N ASN A 443 16.59 -17.24 25.28
CA ASN A 443 16.32 -17.04 23.86
C ASN A 443 14.87 -17.37 23.48
N ALA A 444 13.95 -17.28 24.44
CA ALA A 444 12.53 -17.46 24.21
C ALA A 444 11.93 -16.16 23.69
N PHE A 445 11.01 -16.26 22.73
CA PHE A 445 10.22 -15.13 22.25
C PHE A 445 9.42 -14.50 23.39
N ILE A 446 9.43 -13.16 23.50
CA ILE A 446 8.67 -12.39 24.49
C ILE A 446 7.49 -11.68 23.81
N SER A 447 7.77 -10.93 22.75
CA SER A 447 6.81 -10.09 22.03
C SER A 447 7.41 -9.66 20.69
N SER A 448 6.58 -9.13 19.80
CA SER A 448 6.98 -8.42 18.59
C SER A 448 5.83 -7.50 18.20
N LYS A 449 6.06 -6.68 17.17
CA LYS A 449 4.96 -6.02 16.45
C LYS A 449 4.06 -7.08 15.76
N SER A 450 2.79 -6.74 15.53
CA SER A 450 1.81 -7.62 14.85
C SER A 450 1.63 -7.21 13.39
N GLU A 451 1.88 -8.14 12.46
CA GLU A 451 1.68 -7.85 11.02
C GLU A 451 0.22 -8.06 10.59
N MET A 452 -0.43 -6.99 10.15
CA MET A 452 -1.74 -7.03 9.50
C MET A 452 -1.62 -7.27 7.99
N LEU A 453 -2.74 -7.62 7.34
CA LEU A 453 -2.79 -7.70 5.88
C LEU A 453 -2.99 -6.30 5.28
N TYR A 454 -1.98 -5.77 4.61
CA TYR A 454 -2.00 -4.46 3.95
C TYR A 454 -1.76 -4.59 2.44
N CYS A 455 -1.67 -3.44 1.76
CA CYS A 455 -1.64 -3.32 0.31
C CYS A 455 -0.71 -4.33 -0.40
N GLY A 456 0.53 -4.46 0.08
CA GLY A 456 1.56 -5.35 -0.50
C GLY A 456 1.25 -6.85 -0.39
N GLY A 457 0.25 -7.23 0.41
CA GLY A 457 -0.25 -8.60 0.48
C GLY A 457 -1.19 -8.96 -0.67
N CYS A 458 -1.69 -7.99 -1.43
CA CYS A 458 -2.56 -8.23 -2.59
C CYS A 458 -1.98 -7.65 -3.89
N HIS A 459 -1.25 -6.55 -3.80
CA HIS A 459 -0.72 -5.81 -4.93
C HIS A 459 0.77 -6.06 -5.14
N SER A 460 1.16 -6.20 -6.41
CA SER A 460 2.57 -6.20 -6.82
C SER A 460 3.09 -4.77 -7.04
N SER A 461 2.20 -3.81 -7.31
CA SER A 461 2.46 -2.38 -7.23
C SER A 461 1.19 -1.64 -6.84
N THR A 462 1.28 -0.75 -5.85
CA THR A 462 0.13 0.06 -5.42
C THR A 462 -0.06 1.32 -6.25
N THR A 463 1.01 1.78 -6.91
CA THR A 463 0.94 2.91 -7.84
C THR A 463 0.11 2.57 -9.08
N THR A 464 0.33 1.38 -9.65
CA THR A 464 -0.46 0.91 -10.81
C THR A 464 -1.73 0.19 -10.41
N GLY A 465 -1.77 -0.37 -9.20
CA GLY A 465 -2.84 -1.22 -8.71
C GLY A 465 -2.74 -2.67 -9.21
N ASP A 466 -1.60 -3.08 -9.77
CA ASP A 466 -1.38 -4.44 -10.24
C ASP A 466 -1.47 -5.44 -9.09
N LEU A 467 -2.10 -6.59 -9.33
CA LEU A 467 -2.26 -7.67 -8.35
C LEU A 467 -1.08 -8.64 -8.39
N LEU A 468 -0.83 -9.34 -7.27
CA LEU A 468 0.18 -10.40 -7.19
C LEU A 468 -0.18 -11.66 -8.00
N VAL A 469 -1.46 -11.80 -8.34
CA VAL A 469 -2.01 -12.98 -9.01
C VAL A 469 -2.37 -12.67 -10.46
N ASP A 470 -2.02 -13.57 -11.40
CA ASP A 470 -2.29 -13.47 -12.84
C ASP A 470 -3.29 -14.53 -13.35
N GLY A 471 -3.83 -14.36 -14.57
CA GLY A 471 -4.87 -15.24 -15.12
C GLY A 471 -6.31 -14.98 -14.66
N SER A 472 -7.26 -15.77 -15.18
CA SER A 472 -8.71 -15.62 -14.96
C SER A 472 -9.31 -16.62 -13.97
N ASP A 473 -8.62 -17.72 -13.69
CA ASP A 473 -9.15 -18.87 -12.96
C ASP A 473 -8.34 -19.11 -11.69
N ILE A 474 -8.93 -19.78 -10.69
CA ILE A 474 -8.22 -20.24 -9.50
C ILE A 474 -8.56 -21.70 -9.20
N THR A 475 -7.54 -22.46 -8.83
CA THR A 475 -7.71 -23.81 -8.27
C THR A 475 -7.58 -23.71 -6.75
N LEU A 476 -8.58 -24.18 -6.01
CA LEU A 476 -8.52 -24.20 -4.55
C LEU A 476 -7.63 -25.35 -4.06
N ASP A 477 -6.98 -25.17 -2.91
CA ASP A 477 -6.02 -26.14 -2.32
C ASP A 477 -6.65 -27.43 -1.77
N TYR A 478 -7.92 -27.67 -2.06
CA TYR A 478 -8.65 -28.84 -1.62
C TYR A 478 -9.51 -29.39 -2.76
N THR A 479 -9.91 -30.65 -2.60
CA THR A 479 -10.67 -31.39 -3.61
C THR A 479 -12.08 -31.66 -3.10
N TYR A 480 -12.98 -31.96 -4.03
CA TYR A 480 -14.29 -32.52 -3.73
C TYR A 480 -14.52 -33.76 -4.60
N ASP A 481 -14.94 -34.86 -3.98
CA ASP A 481 -15.04 -36.19 -4.62
C ASP A 481 -13.72 -36.63 -5.30
N GLY A 482 -12.59 -36.14 -4.78
CA GLY A 482 -11.25 -36.38 -5.32
C GLY A 482 -10.92 -35.64 -6.62
N ALA A 483 -11.72 -34.65 -7.02
CA ALA A 483 -11.45 -33.76 -8.13
C ALA A 483 -11.05 -32.36 -7.64
N ASP A 484 -10.13 -31.71 -8.36
CA ASP A 484 -9.74 -30.34 -8.10
C ASP A 484 -10.92 -29.38 -8.29
N ILE A 485 -11.04 -28.39 -7.42
CA ILE A 485 -12.04 -27.34 -7.54
C ILE A 485 -11.42 -26.17 -8.31
N VAL A 486 -11.87 -25.97 -9.54
CA VAL A 486 -11.47 -24.84 -10.39
C VAL A 486 -12.63 -23.85 -10.49
N LEU A 487 -12.39 -22.61 -10.06
CA LEU A 487 -13.31 -21.50 -10.20
C LEU A 487 -12.89 -20.69 -11.43
N GLU A 488 -13.62 -20.88 -12.52
CA GLU A 488 -13.31 -20.28 -13.83
C GLU A 488 -13.81 -18.83 -13.93
N GLY A 489 -13.03 -17.98 -14.59
CA GLY A 489 -13.42 -16.62 -14.96
C GLY A 489 -13.63 -15.67 -13.79
N VAL A 490 -13.04 -15.94 -12.63
CA VAL A 490 -13.12 -15.10 -11.42
C VAL A 490 -12.16 -13.91 -11.43
N ASN A 491 -11.22 -13.86 -12.38
CA ASN A 491 -10.35 -12.71 -12.67
C ASN A 491 -9.69 -12.13 -11.40
N GLU A 492 -9.84 -10.83 -11.14
CA GLU A 492 -9.23 -10.14 -9.99
C GLU A 492 -9.70 -10.72 -8.65
N SER A 493 -10.95 -11.21 -8.55
CA SER A 493 -11.49 -11.81 -7.32
C SER A 493 -10.73 -13.05 -6.85
N LYS A 494 -9.88 -13.65 -7.69
CA LYS A 494 -9.00 -14.75 -7.25
C LYS A 494 -8.10 -14.36 -6.07
N VAL A 495 -7.67 -13.09 -5.97
CA VAL A 495 -6.83 -12.62 -4.85
C VAL A 495 -7.56 -12.82 -3.52
N CYS A 496 -8.87 -12.54 -3.51
CA CYS A 496 -9.74 -12.76 -2.37
C CYS A 496 -10.01 -14.25 -2.14
N LEU A 497 -10.27 -14.98 -3.23
CA LEU A 497 -10.64 -16.41 -3.19
C LEU A 497 -9.50 -17.32 -2.75
N THR A 498 -8.25 -16.88 -2.85
CA THR A 498 -7.11 -17.59 -2.24
C THR A 498 -7.31 -17.83 -0.75
N CYS A 499 -7.83 -16.83 -0.03
CA CYS A 499 -8.06 -16.92 1.41
C CYS A 499 -9.51 -17.22 1.77
N HIS A 500 -10.45 -16.53 1.12
CA HIS A 500 -11.89 -16.68 1.39
C HIS A 500 -12.56 -17.79 0.57
N GLY A 501 -11.81 -18.49 -0.29
CA GLY A 501 -12.29 -19.70 -0.99
C GLY A 501 -12.57 -20.87 -0.07
N GLY A 502 -12.15 -20.78 1.20
CA GLY A 502 -12.26 -21.84 2.21
C GLY A 502 -11.04 -22.75 2.21
N TRP A 503 -10.90 -23.54 3.29
CA TRP A 503 -9.79 -24.50 3.46
C TRP A 503 -10.27 -25.95 3.44
N GLY A 504 -11.55 -26.15 3.19
CA GLY A 504 -12.19 -27.45 3.22
C GLY A 504 -13.66 -27.34 2.87
N ASN A 505 -14.31 -28.49 2.91
CA ASN A 505 -15.67 -28.69 2.48
C ASN A 505 -16.32 -29.88 3.20
N ASN A 506 -17.47 -30.32 2.70
CA ASN A 506 -18.15 -31.52 3.12
C ASN A 506 -17.24 -32.76 3.20
N ASP A 507 -16.33 -32.98 2.25
CA ASP A 507 -15.39 -34.12 2.30
C ASP A 507 -14.40 -33.96 3.45
N SER A 508 -13.84 -32.76 3.63
CA SER A 508 -12.97 -32.47 4.77
C SER A 508 -13.70 -32.67 6.11
N LEU A 509 -14.97 -32.24 6.21
CA LEU A 509 -15.81 -32.43 7.40
C LEU A 509 -16.11 -33.91 7.65
N ARG A 510 -16.35 -34.69 6.60
CA ARG A 510 -16.56 -36.15 6.67
C ARG A 510 -15.28 -36.91 6.99
N ALA A 511 -14.12 -36.35 6.67
CA ALA A 511 -12.83 -36.91 7.02
C ALA A 511 -12.45 -36.70 8.51
N ILE A 512 -13.13 -35.80 9.23
CA ILE A 512 -12.94 -35.61 10.68
C ILE A 512 -13.20 -36.93 11.40
N THR A 513 -12.31 -37.30 12.30
CA THR A 513 -12.37 -38.46 13.19
C THR A 513 -12.32 -37.99 14.64
N ASP A 514 -12.50 -38.91 15.59
CA ASP A 514 -12.33 -38.59 17.01
C ASP A 514 -10.94 -38.06 17.37
N ALA A 515 -9.91 -38.39 16.58
CA ALA A 515 -8.53 -38.03 16.85
C ALA A 515 -8.14 -36.61 16.37
N ASN A 516 -8.92 -36.02 15.48
CA ASN A 516 -8.64 -34.72 14.84
C ASN A 516 -9.89 -33.82 14.80
N ARG A 517 -10.67 -33.84 15.88
CA ARG A 517 -11.76 -32.87 16.08
C ARG A 517 -11.15 -31.50 16.33
N ASP A 518 -11.05 -30.69 15.28
CA ASP A 518 -10.67 -29.29 15.35
C ASP A 518 -11.79 -28.41 14.79
N PHE A 519 -12.28 -27.49 15.63
CA PHE A 519 -13.41 -26.61 15.31
C PHE A 519 -12.99 -25.45 14.38
N HIS A 520 -11.69 -25.20 14.24
CA HIS A 520 -11.13 -24.07 13.48
C HIS A 520 -10.46 -24.49 12.17
N GLY A 521 -10.07 -25.76 12.03
CA GLY A 521 -9.21 -26.20 10.92
C GLY A 521 -9.91 -26.60 9.62
N VAL A 522 -11.23 -26.91 9.62
CA VAL A 522 -11.88 -27.56 8.46
C VAL A 522 -12.77 -26.61 7.65
N MET A 523 -13.64 -25.86 8.31
CA MET A 523 -14.28 -24.70 7.69
C MET A 523 -13.65 -23.47 8.31
N HIS A 524 -12.66 -22.94 7.60
CA HIS A 524 -11.98 -21.72 7.98
C HIS A 524 -12.98 -20.54 8.04
N HIS A 525 -12.67 -19.56 8.88
CA HIS A 525 -13.53 -18.40 9.14
C HIS A 525 -13.82 -17.59 7.87
N GLY A 526 -15.00 -17.00 7.80
CA GLY A 526 -15.47 -16.20 6.65
C GLY A 526 -15.23 -16.82 5.26
N PRO A 527 -15.69 -18.06 4.97
CA PRO A 527 -15.42 -18.75 3.72
C PRO A 527 -16.38 -18.28 2.60
N ALA A 528 -16.37 -16.97 2.33
CA ALA A 528 -17.32 -16.30 1.42
C ALA A 528 -17.31 -16.88 0.02
N GLY A 529 -16.11 -17.12 -0.52
CA GLY A 529 -15.91 -17.80 -1.78
C GLY A 529 -16.46 -19.22 -1.76
N ALA A 530 -16.21 -19.98 -0.68
CA ALA A 530 -16.74 -21.33 -0.56
C ALA A 530 -18.28 -21.32 -0.63
N ILE A 531 -18.95 -20.42 0.08
CA ILE A 531 -20.42 -20.34 0.07
C ILE A 531 -20.97 -19.84 -1.27
N LEU A 532 -20.33 -18.82 -1.85
CA LEU A 532 -20.70 -18.28 -3.16
C LEU A 532 -20.64 -19.36 -4.25
N PHE A 533 -19.59 -20.19 -4.22
CA PHE A 533 -19.35 -21.28 -5.18
C PHE A 533 -19.73 -22.65 -4.63
N ALA A 534 -20.76 -22.74 -3.78
CA ALA A 534 -21.19 -24.00 -3.16
C ALA A 534 -21.50 -25.14 -4.14
N ASN A 535 -21.80 -24.86 -5.42
CA ASN A 535 -21.92 -25.89 -6.46
C ASN A 535 -20.65 -26.70 -6.68
N GLN A 536 -19.49 -26.08 -6.52
CA GLN A 536 -18.21 -26.70 -6.71
C GLN A 536 -17.57 -27.06 -5.37
N THR A 537 -17.73 -26.19 -4.38
CA THR A 537 -16.99 -26.29 -3.13
C THR A 537 -17.67 -27.19 -2.11
N HIS A 538 -19.01 -27.28 -2.10
CA HIS A 538 -19.77 -28.00 -1.06
C HIS A 538 -19.32 -27.63 0.36
N ALA A 539 -19.23 -26.33 0.64
CA ALA A 539 -18.55 -25.81 1.83
C ALA A 539 -19.01 -26.44 3.16
N GLY A 540 -20.33 -26.54 3.39
CA GLY A 540 -20.91 -27.04 4.63
C GLY A 540 -20.96 -28.57 4.75
N TYR A 541 -21.31 -29.06 5.93
CA TYR A 541 -21.68 -30.46 6.15
C TYR A 541 -23.04 -30.73 5.52
N GLU A 542 -23.03 -31.42 4.40
CA GLU A 542 -24.22 -31.78 3.63
C GLU A 542 -24.70 -33.16 4.05
N PHE A 543 -25.98 -33.32 4.38
CA PHE A 543 -26.50 -34.60 4.87
C PHE A 543 -26.81 -35.60 3.74
N ASP A 544 -26.55 -36.89 4.01
CA ASP A 544 -26.85 -37.97 3.06
C ASP A 544 -28.33 -37.98 2.64
N GLY A 545 -28.59 -37.99 1.33
CA GLY A 545 -29.94 -38.04 0.77
C GLY A 545 -30.65 -36.69 0.67
N GLN A 546 -30.06 -35.62 1.22
CA GLN A 546 -30.51 -34.25 0.95
C GLN A 546 -29.91 -33.74 -0.36
N THR A 547 -30.54 -32.70 -0.92
CA THR A 547 -30.01 -31.97 -2.07
C THR A 547 -29.88 -30.51 -1.69
N TYR A 548 -28.70 -29.96 -1.90
CA TYR A 548 -28.39 -28.58 -1.62
C TYR A 548 -28.42 -27.76 -2.90
N SER A 549 -28.87 -26.51 -2.79
CA SER A 549 -28.90 -25.57 -3.89
C SER A 549 -27.47 -25.26 -4.27
N THR A 550 -27.10 -25.71 -5.46
CA THR A 550 -25.75 -25.49 -5.95
C THR A 550 -25.63 -24.14 -6.68
N THR A 551 -26.68 -23.69 -7.34
CA THR A 551 -26.60 -22.48 -8.18
C THR A 551 -26.85 -21.19 -7.41
N SER A 552 -25.81 -20.37 -7.23
CA SER A 552 -25.96 -18.94 -6.93
C SER A 552 -25.84 -18.13 -8.21
N ALA A 553 -26.74 -17.18 -8.46
CA ALA A 553 -26.58 -16.24 -9.57
C ALA A 553 -25.44 -15.24 -9.30
N HIS A 554 -25.12 -14.98 -8.02
CA HIS A 554 -24.08 -14.04 -7.63
C HIS A 554 -22.67 -14.56 -7.93
N SER A 555 -22.47 -15.88 -8.05
CA SER A 555 -21.18 -16.45 -8.44
C SER A 555 -20.79 -16.17 -9.89
N GLN A 556 -21.73 -15.64 -10.70
CA GLN A 556 -21.52 -15.27 -12.09
C GLN A 556 -21.34 -13.75 -12.30
N ILE A 557 -21.49 -12.96 -11.24
CA ILE A 557 -21.31 -11.51 -11.30
C ILE A 557 -19.84 -11.22 -11.56
N GLY A 558 -19.56 -10.34 -12.52
CA GLY A 558 -18.20 -9.92 -12.83
C GLY A 558 -17.35 -11.01 -13.50
N THR A 559 -17.87 -12.21 -13.73
CA THR A 559 -17.08 -13.31 -14.30
C THR A 559 -17.04 -13.27 -15.82
N THR A 560 -16.02 -13.92 -16.39
CA THR A 560 -15.85 -14.02 -17.85
C THR A 560 -15.93 -15.45 -18.35
N ASP A 561 -16.41 -15.62 -19.57
CA ASP A 561 -16.30 -16.88 -20.31
C ASP A 561 -14.87 -17.09 -20.86
N ALA A 562 -14.62 -18.26 -21.47
CA ALA A 562 -13.32 -18.59 -22.06
C ALA A 562 -12.88 -17.66 -23.22
N ALA A 563 -13.79 -16.83 -23.74
CA ALA A 563 -13.48 -15.81 -24.75
C ALA A 563 -13.32 -14.40 -24.14
N GLY A 564 -13.34 -14.28 -22.80
CA GLY A 564 -13.19 -13.03 -22.07
C GLY A 564 -14.47 -12.17 -22.05
N ASN A 565 -15.63 -12.71 -22.44
CA ASN A 565 -16.88 -11.96 -22.40
C ASN A 565 -17.55 -12.11 -21.02
N GLU A 566 -18.22 -11.05 -20.54
CA GLU A 566 -19.02 -11.12 -19.32
C GLU A 566 -20.06 -12.25 -19.40
N VAL A 567 -20.08 -13.11 -18.38
CA VAL A 567 -21.11 -14.18 -18.25
C VAL A 567 -22.48 -13.55 -18.00
N VAL A 568 -22.52 -12.52 -17.14
CA VAL A 568 -23.71 -11.70 -16.88
C VAL A 568 -23.46 -10.28 -17.39
N PRO A 569 -24.05 -9.88 -18.54
CA PRO A 569 -23.82 -8.57 -19.12
C PRO A 569 -24.17 -7.41 -18.18
N GLY A 570 -23.30 -6.41 -18.12
CA GLY A 570 -23.44 -5.22 -17.28
C GLY A 570 -22.95 -5.43 -15.84
N THR A 571 -22.21 -6.49 -15.56
CA THR A 571 -21.64 -6.76 -14.23
C THR A 571 -20.12 -6.62 -14.16
N GLY A 572 -19.48 -6.34 -15.29
CA GLY A 572 -18.02 -6.15 -15.40
C GLY A 572 -17.26 -7.48 -15.53
N THR A 573 -15.94 -7.40 -15.38
CA THR A 573 -15.01 -8.53 -15.60
C THR A 573 -14.04 -8.77 -14.44
N ALA A 574 -14.21 -8.11 -13.30
CA ALA A 574 -13.28 -8.23 -12.16
C ALA A 574 -13.56 -9.44 -11.24
N GLY A 575 -14.58 -10.24 -11.57
CA GLY A 575 -15.10 -11.31 -10.73
C GLY A 575 -16.06 -10.82 -9.65
N PRO A 576 -16.70 -11.76 -8.92
CA PRO A 576 -17.84 -11.46 -8.08
C PRO A 576 -17.51 -10.74 -6.77
N CYS A 577 -16.32 -10.97 -6.21
CA CYS A 577 -15.87 -10.33 -4.98
C CYS A 577 -15.59 -8.85 -5.24
N VAL A 578 -14.76 -8.56 -6.23
CA VAL A 578 -14.36 -7.18 -6.60
C VAL A 578 -15.56 -6.38 -7.10
N ALA A 579 -16.42 -6.97 -7.93
CA ALA A 579 -17.60 -6.27 -8.45
C ALA A 579 -18.55 -5.79 -7.35
N CYS A 580 -18.72 -6.57 -6.27
CA CYS A 580 -19.63 -6.23 -5.18
C CYS A 580 -18.98 -5.37 -4.08
N HIS A 581 -17.76 -5.73 -3.66
CA HIS A 581 -17.11 -5.15 -2.47
C HIS A 581 -16.13 -4.02 -2.79
N MET A 582 -15.61 -3.97 -4.02
CA MET A 582 -14.61 -3.00 -4.45
C MET A 582 -15.10 -2.19 -5.66
N ALA A 583 -16.41 -1.95 -5.72
CA ALA A 583 -16.99 -1.03 -6.70
C ALA A 583 -16.26 0.32 -6.63
N GLU A 584 -15.92 0.87 -7.79
CA GLU A 584 -15.15 2.13 -7.90
C GLU A 584 -13.76 2.08 -7.21
N LYS A 585 -13.16 0.88 -7.09
CA LYS A 585 -11.87 0.63 -6.43
C LYS A 585 -11.86 0.94 -4.93
N ASN A 586 -13.01 0.85 -4.27
CA ASN A 586 -13.15 1.08 -2.83
C ASN A 586 -12.50 -0.07 -2.01
N HIS A 587 -11.70 0.27 -0.99
CA HIS A 587 -10.98 -0.70 -0.14
C HIS A 587 -11.58 -0.88 1.27
N SER A 588 -12.79 -0.35 1.52
CA SER A 588 -13.53 -0.61 2.78
C SER A 588 -13.99 -2.07 2.87
N ASN A 589 -14.11 -2.74 1.73
CA ASN A 589 -14.67 -4.08 1.56
C ASN A 589 -16.12 -4.22 2.06
N THR A 590 -16.81 -3.09 2.29
CA THR A 590 -18.19 -3.06 2.72
C THR A 590 -19.14 -2.85 1.54
N VAL A 591 -20.23 -3.61 1.52
CA VAL A 591 -21.31 -3.43 0.54
C VAL A 591 -22.33 -2.40 1.03
N VAL A 592 -22.47 -2.28 2.36
CA VAL A 592 -23.40 -1.35 3.00
C VAL A 592 -22.63 -0.42 3.92
N GLU A 593 -22.69 0.87 3.60
CA GLU A 593 -22.15 1.94 4.44
C GLU A 593 -23.11 2.17 5.61
N ALA A 594 -22.66 1.84 6.83
CA ALA A 594 -23.52 1.82 8.01
C ALA A 594 -24.10 3.20 8.37
N GLU A 595 -23.33 4.26 8.15
CA GLU A 595 -23.71 5.63 8.55
C GLU A 595 -24.88 6.18 7.74
N ASN A 596 -24.91 5.90 6.44
CA ASN A 596 -25.86 6.46 5.50
C ASN A 596 -26.85 5.42 4.95
N MET A 597 -26.68 4.14 5.31
CA MET A 597 -27.49 3.01 4.84
C MET A 597 -27.54 2.94 3.31
N THR A 598 -26.42 3.21 2.65
CA THR A 598 -26.29 3.14 1.19
C THR A 598 -25.61 1.84 0.78
N ILE A 599 -25.99 1.32 -0.38
CA ILE A 599 -25.32 0.16 -0.99
C ILE A 599 -24.25 0.72 -1.93
N THR A 600 -22.98 0.48 -1.65
CA THR A 600 -21.85 0.98 -2.44
C THR A 600 -21.91 0.50 -3.89
N SER A 601 -22.43 -0.71 -4.09
CA SER A 601 -22.66 -1.35 -5.39
C SER A 601 -24.14 -1.33 -5.83
N GLU A 602 -24.94 -0.33 -5.43
CA GLU A 602 -26.38 -0.25 -5.75
C GLU A 602 -26.66 -0.43 -7.25
N ALA A 603 -25.88 0.23 -8.10
CA ALA A 603 -26.02 0.14 -9.55
C ALA A 603 -25.94 -1.30 -10.06
N LEU A 604 -25.01 -2.09 -9.51
CA LEU A 604 -24.85 -3.50 -9.84
C LEU A 604 -26.05 -4.32 -9.39
N CYS A 605 -26.55 -4.11 -8.17
CA CYS A 605 -27.74 -4.81 -7.68
C CYS A 605 -28.95 -4.58 -8.58
N THR A 606 -29.14 -3.34 -9.08
CA THR A 606 -30.29 -3.00 -9.95
C THR A 606 -30.23 -3.62 -11.35
N THR A 607 -29.09 -4.17 -11.76
CA THR A 607 -28.97 -4.95 -13.01
C THR A 607 -29.78 -6.25 -12.94
N CYS A 608 -29.92 -6.85 -11.76
CA CYS A 608 -30.60 -8.13 -11.57
C CYS A 608 -31.85 -8.04 -10.67
N HIS A 609 -31.89 -7.09 -9.74
CA HIS A 609 -32.99 -6.91 -8.81
C HIS A 609 -33.85 -5.71 -9.21
N ALA A 610 -35.17 -5.88 -9.14
CA ALA A 610 -36.10 -4.77 -9.41
C ALA A 610 -35.97 -3.63 -8.38
N SER A 611 -35.60 -3.98 -7.14
CA SER A 611 -35.21 -3.08 -6.06
C SER A 611 -34.41 -3.87 -5.03
N MET A 612 -33.40 -3.25 -4.44
CA MET A 612 -32.68 -3.75 -3.27
C MET A 612 -32.35 -2.55 -2.38
N THR A 613 -32.56 -2.68 -1.08
CA THR A 613 -32.29 -1.61 -0.11
C THR A 613 -31.36 -2.12 0.99
N ALA A 614 -30.56 -1.22 1.58
CA ALA A 614 -29.71 -1.57 2.71
C ALA A 614 -30.51 -2.17 3.88
N ALA A 615 -31.75 -1.70 4.09
CA ALA A 615 -32.64 -2.24 5.12
C ALA A 615 -33.01 -3.71 4.90
N GLU A 616 -33.21 -4.12 3.63
CA GLU A 616 -33.46 -5.53 3.29
C GLU A 616 -32.22 -6.40 3.55
N LEU A 617 -31.03 -5.92 3.17
CA LEU A 617 -29.77 -6.62 3.42
C LEU A 617 -29.48 -6.77 4.92
N ILE A 618 -29.69 -5.70 5.69
CA ILE A 618 -29.52 -5.71 7.15
C ILE A 618 -30.54 -6.64 7.80
N ALA A 619 -31.81 -6.58 7.42
CA ALA A 619 -32.83 -7.48 7.97
C ALA A 619 -32.52 -8.96 7.68
N ALA A 620 -32.04 -9.26 6.46
CA ALA A 620 -31.60 -10.61 6.11
C ALA A 620 -30.38 -11.06 6.92
N ASN A 621 -29.42 -10.15 7.18
CA ASN A 621 -28.26 -10.43 8.01
C ASN A 621 -28.65 -10.70 9.47
N GLU A 622 -29.54 -9.90 10.05
CA GLU A 622 -30.05 -10.11 11.40
C GLU A 622 -30.83 -11.42 11.52
N GLY A 623 -31.62 -11.78 10.50
CA GLY A 623 -32.28 -13.08 10.44
C GLY A 623 -31.31 -14.26 10.39
N ARG A 624 -30.22 -14.13 9.61
CA ARG A 624 -29.13 -15.11 9.60
C ARG A 624 -28.46 -15.24 10.98
N LYS A 625 -28.11 -14.13 11.62
CA LYS A 625 -27.49 -14.11 12.97
C LYS A 625 -28.38 -14.77 14.02
N GLU A 626 -29.69 -14.47 14.03
CA GLU A 626 -30.63 -15.14 14.94
C GLU A 626 -30.71 -16.65 14.66
N THR A 627 -30.71 -17.08 13.39
CA THR A 627 -30.66 -18.51 13.05
C THR A 627 -29.37 -19.17 13.54
N ALA A 628 -28.22 -18.51 13.41
CA ALA A 628 -26.96 -18.99 13.98
C ALA A 628 -27.05 -19.11 15.52
N ALA A 629 -27.71 -18.17 16.20
CA ALA A 629 -27.93 -18.23 17.64
C ALA A 629 -28.84 -19.41 18.03
N ILE A 630 -29.86 -19.74 17.22
CA ILE A 630 -30.68 -20.94 17.40
C ILE A 630 -29.83 -22.20 17.28
N ILE A 631 -29.03 -22.33 16.22
CA ILE A 631 -28.10 -23.47 16.04
C ILE A 631 -27.17 -23.58 17.26
N ARG A 632 -26.60 -22.46 17.71
CA ARG A 632 -25.73 -22.44 18.90
C ARG A 632 -26.47 -22.92 20.15
N SER A 633 -27.75 -22.56 20.33
CA SER A 633 -28.54 -23.05 21.46
C SER A 633 -28.74 -24.57 21.44
N TYR A 634 -28.93 -25.16 20.26
CA TYR A 634 -29.00 -26.61 20.07
C TYR A 634 -27.64 -27.27 20.32
N ILE A 635 -26.56 -26.70 19.80
CA ILE A 635 -25.19 -27.16 20.06
C ILE A 635 -24.91 -27.15 21.56
N ASP A 636 -25.23 -26.06 22.27
CA ASP A 636 -25.03 -25.97 23.72
C ASP A 636 -25.87 -27.01 24.49
N ALA A 637 -27.07 -27.33 24.02
CA ALA A 637 -27.96 -28.32 24.64
C ALA A 637 -27.57 -29.77 24.36
N THR A 638 -27.05 -30.06 23.15
CA THR A 638 -26.81 -31.43 22.66
C THR A 638 -25.32 -31.81 22.65
N VAL A 639 -24.47 -30.86 22.26
CA VAL A 639 -23.01 -31.00 22.12
C VAL A 639 -22.28 -30.24 23.24
N GLY A 640 -22.95 -29.51 24.13
CA GLY A 640 -22.35 -28.93 25.35
C GLY A 640 -21.04 -28.15 25.14
N ILE A 641 -20.86 -27.48 23.99
CA ILE A 641 -19.65 -26.72 23.63
C ILE A 641 -19.59 -25.42 24.43
N LYS A 642 -19.37 -25.54 25.75
CA LYS A 642 -19.03 -24.42 26.61
C LYS A 642 -17.54 -24.46 26.93
N GLY A 643 -16.74 -23.88 26.04
CA GLY A 643 -15.38 -23.35 26.26
C GLY A 643 -14.27 -24.26 26.81
N THR A 644 -14.57 -25.50 27.24
CA THR A 644 -13.60 -26.43 27.86
C THR A 644 -14.03 -27.91 27.78
N ALA A 645 -15.17 -28.21 27.13
CA ALA A 645 -15.66 -29.59 27.05
C ALA A 645 -14.83 -30.40 26.05
N ASN A 646 -14.31 -31.55 26.50
CA ASN A 646 -13.52 -32.47 25.67
C ASN A 646 -14.35 -32.90 24.44
N PRO A 647 -13.93 -32.56 23.21
CA PRO A 647 -14.63 -32.93 21.98
C PRO A 647 -14.92 -34.43 21.88
N ALA A 648 -14.12 -35.28 22.52
CA ALA A 648 -14.28 -36.74 22.53
C ALA A 648 -15.57 -37.25 23.23
N LEU A 649 -16.35 -36.39 23.88
CA LEU A 649 -17.56 -36.78 24.60
C LEU A 649 -18.84 -36.84 23.74
N TYR A 650 -18.79 -36.35 22.50
CA TYR A 650 -19.97 -36.24 21.63
C TYR A 650 -19.95 -37.24 20.49
N PRO A 651 -21.09 -37.70 19.97
CA PRO A 651 -21.13 -38.42 18.70
C PRO A 651 -20.43 -37.60 17.61
N LEU A 652 -19.54 -38.25 16.84
CA LEU A 652 -18.77 -37.59 15.79
C LEU A 652 -19.66 -36.89 14.77
N GLU A 653 -20.82 -37.46 14.50
CA GLU A 653 -21.81 -36.88 13.60
C GLU A 653 -22.35 -35.54 14.12
N SER A 654 -22.76 -35.48 15.39
CA SER A 654 -23.23 -34.23 15.99
C SER A 654 -22.16 -33.14 15.99
N TYR A 655 -20.89 -33.52 16.12
CA TYR A 655 -19.76 -32.60 16.01
C TYR A 655 -19.63 -32.04 14.59
N ARG A 656 -19.68 -32.88 13.55
CA ARG A 656 -19.63 -32.44 12.14
C ARG A 656 -20.80 -31.53 11.79
N VAL A 657 -22.00 -31.89 12.26
CA VAL A 657 -23.20 -31.07 12.09
C VAL A 657 -23.06 -29.72 12.81
N ALA A 658 -22.46 -29.69 14.00
CA ALA A 658 -22.22 -28.45 14.74
C ALA A 658 -21.29 -27.48 13.97
N MET A 659 -20.42 -27.98 13.08
CA MET A 659 -19.56 -27.13 12.25
C MET A 659 -20.36 -26.25 11.27
N ASN A 660 -21.58 -26.66 10.87
CA ASN A 660 -22.46 -25.82 10.06
C ASN A 660 -22.85 -24.51 10.72
N TRP A 661 -22.66 -24.39 12.04
CA TRP A 661 -22.80 -23.09 12.71
C TRP A 661 -21.88 -22.03 12.09
N TRP A 662 -20.64 -22.38 11.71
CA TRP A 662 -19.72 -21.42 11.08
C TRP A 662 -20.22 -20.92 9.72
N VAL A 663 -20.81 -21.79 8.89
CA VAL A 663 -21.45 -21.40 7.62
C VAL A 663 -22.54 -20.37 7.84
N VAL A 664 -23.30 -20.50 8.94
CA VAL A 664 -24.44 -19.61 9.20
C VAL A 664 -24.01 -18.38 9.99
N TYR A 665 -23.03 -18.48 10.89
CA TYR A 665 -22.61 -17.41 11.81
C TYR A 665 -21.55 -16.48 11.23
N ASP A 666 -20.55 -17.07 10.61
CA ASP A 666 -19.25 -16.44 10.39
C ASP A 666 -19.03 -16.05 8.94
N GLU A 667 -19.83 -16.63 8.05
CA GLU A 667 -20.01 -16.09 6.72
C GLU A 667 -20.96 -14.88 6.76
N PHE A 668 -20.38 -13.69 6.98
CA PHE A 668 -21.11 -12.42 7.15
C PHE A 668 -22.00 -12.05 5.95
N GLY A 669 -21.65 -12.52 4.76
CA GLY A 669 -22.40 -12.31 3.52
C GLY A 669 -23.30 -13.48 3.15
N GLY A 670 -23.48 -14.50 3.99
CA GLY A 670 -24.17 -15.75 3.62
C GLY A 670 -25.62 -15.56 3.14
N GLN A 671 -26.30 -14.52 3.64
CA GLN A 671 -27.63 -14.10 3.20
C GLN A 671 -27.67 -13.52 1.77
N VAL A 672 -26.50 -13.20 1.20
CA VAL A 672 -26.34 -12.67 -0.16
C VAL A 672 -25.59 -13.68 -1.04
N HIS A 673 -24.46 -14.22 -0.59
CA HIS A 673 -23.57 -15.05 -1.42
C HIS A 673 -24.28 -16.30 -1.96
N ASN A 674 -24.99 -17.03 -1.10
CA ASN A 674 -25.85 -18.14 -1.51
C ASN A 674 -26.94 -18.40 -0.46
N PRO A 675 -27.98 -17.53 -0.38
CA PRO A 675 -28.97 -17.59 0.70
C PRO A 675 -29.70 -18.93 0.76
N THR A 676 -30.00 -19.53 -0.39
CA THR A 676 -30.71 -20.82 -0.43
C THR A 676 -29.85 -21.92 0.18
N TYR A 677 -28.58 -22.01 -0.20
CA TYR A 677 -27.65 -22.99 0.38
C TYR A 677 -27.52 -22.82 1.90
N VAL A 678 -27.26 -21.59 2.36
CA VAL A 678 -27.09 -21.31 3.79
C VAL A 678 -28.36 -21.62 4.58
N LYS A 679 -29.55 -21.27 4.07
CA LYS A 679 -30.82 -21.63 4.74
C LYS A 679 -31.06 -23.15 4.76
N GLN A 680 -30.72 -23.89 3.70
CA GLN A 680 -30.85 -25.36 3.67
C GLN A 680 -29.90 -26.03 4.67
N ILE A 681 -28.65 -25.59 4.72
CA ILE A 681 -27.67 -26.02 5.73
C ILE A 681 -28.17 -25.73 7.14
N ALA A 682 -28.68 -24.51 7.38
CA ALA A 682 -29.24 -24.14 8.68
C ALA A 682 -30.46 -25.00 9.06
N PHE A 683 -31.39 -25.21 8.12
CA PHE A 683 -32.58 -26.02 8.33
C PHE A 683 -32.21 -27.46 8.73
N ASP A 684 -31.40 -28.13 7.91
CA ASP A 684 -31.05 -29.54 8.14
C ASP A 684 -30.22 -29.71 9.43
N THR A 685 -29.40 -28.69 9.76
CA THR A 685 -28.65 -28.64 11.02
C THR A 685 -29.58 -28.54 12.24
N ILE A 686 -30.58 -27.66 12.20
CA ILE A 686 -31.56 -27.52 13.29
C ILE A 686 -32.40 -28.79 13.42
N ASP A 687 -32.87 -29.34 12.29
CA ASP A 687 -33.64 -30.59 12.23
C ASP A 687 -32.87 -31.72 12.92
N TYR A 688 -31.64 -31.97 12.48
CA TYR A 688 -30.80 -33.01 13.06
C TYR A 688 -30.44 -32.77 14.52
N LEU A 689 -30.08 -31.56 14.92
CA LEU A 689 -29.72 -31.28 16.31
C LEU A 689 -30.93 -31.31 17.26
N ALA A 690 -32.17 -31.22 16.75
CA ALA A 690 -33.35 -31.29 17.60
C ALA A 690 -33.59 -32.69 18.17
N ASP A 691 -33.43 -33.74 17.36
CA ASP A 691 -33.75 -35.12 17.77
C ASP A 691 -32.87 -36.22 17.15
N GLY A 692 -31.89 -35.86 16.33
CA GLY A 692 -30.99 -36.79 15.64
C GLY A 692 -31.56 -37.37 14.35
N ALA A 693 -32.68 -36.85 13.83
CA ALA A 693 -33.30 -37.27 12.58
C ALA A 693 -33.45 -36.08 11.59
N LEU A 694 -33.59 -36.40 10.31
CA LEU A 694 -33.96 -35.44 9.26
C LEU A 694 -35.39 -35.72 8.84
N ASP A 695 -36.36 -35.27 9.65
CA ASP A 695 -37.78 -35.52 9.42
C ASP A 695 -38.53 -34.29 8.85
N GLY A 696 -37.82 -33.18 8.70
CA GLY A 696 -38.34 -31.91 8.19
C GLY A 696 -39.19 -31.13 9.18
N SER A 697 -39.13 -31.46 10.47
CA SER A 697 -39.97 -30.84 11.52
C SER A 697 -39.23 -29.74 12.27
N VAL A 698 -38.89 -28.64 11.59
CA VAL A 698 -38.28 -27.47 12.22
C VAL A 698 -39.35 -26.43 12.60
N THR A 699 -39.30 -25.96 13.85
CA THR A 699 -40.13 -24.85 14.35
C THR A 699 -39.27 -23.80 15.03
N ILE A 700 -39.37 -22.54 14.59
CA ILE A 700 -38.74 -21.38 15.22
C ILE A 700 -39.80 -20.59 15.99
N ASP A 701 -39.56 -20.26 17.26
CA ASP A 701 -40.48 -19.40 18.02
C ASP A 701 -40.43 -17.97 17.46
N PRO A 702 -41.49 -17.49 16.78
CA PRO A 702 -41.47 -16.18 16.12
C PRO A 702 -41.55 -15.01 17.11
N VAL A 703 -41.84 -15.28 18.39
CA VAL A 703 -41.82 -14.25 19.45
C VAL A 703 -40.40 -14.08 19.99
N LEU A 704 -39.67 -15.18 20.11
CA LEU A 704 -38.30 -15.16 20.62
C LEU A 704 -37.28 -14.81 19.53
N TRP A 705 -37.51 -15.26 18.29
CA TRP A 705 -36.60 -15.14 17.15
C TRP A 705 -37.32 -14.58 15.90
N PRO A 706 -37.82 -13.34 15.97
CA PRO A 706 -38.65 -12.78 14.91
C PRO A 706 -37.91 -12.63 13.58
N ASN A 707 -36.60 -12.31 13.59
CA ASN A 707 -35.83 -12.13 12.37
C ASN A 707 -35.47 -13.48 11.75
N ALA A 708 -35.10 -14.49 12.56
CA ALA A 708 -34.87 -15.84 12.05
C ALA A 708 -36.15 -16.44 11.45
N ALA A 709 -37.30 -16.27 12.11
CA ALA A 709 -38.59 -16.72 11.59
C ALA A 709 -38.92 -16.08 10.24
N ALA A 710 -38.68 -14.76 10.10
CA ALA A 710 -38.90 -14.07 8.82
C ALA A 710 -37.91 -14.53 7.74
N TRP A 711 -36.62 -14.66 8.07
CA TRP A 711 -35.59 -15.05 7.12
C TRP A 711 -35.73 -16.50 6.67
N MET A 712 -36.14 -17.41 7.55
CA MET A 712 -36.39 -18.83 7.21
C MET A 712 -37.79 -19.07 6.63
N ASP A 713 -38.56 -18.02 6.32
CA ASP A 713 -39.91 -18.11 5.76
C ASP A 713 -40.88 -18.95 6.62
N ALA A 714 -40.79 -18.81 7.95
CA ALA A 714 -41.63 -19.52 8.92
C ALA A 714 -43.10 -19.05 8.84
N ASP A 715 -44.02 -19.98 9.03
CA ASP A 715 -45.45 -19.68 9.09
C ASP A 715 -45.87 -19.00 10.41
N ALA A 716 -47.16 -18.72 10.58
CA ALA A 716 -47.68 -18.03 11.76
C ALA A 716 -47.51 -18.81 13.09
N VAL A 717 -47.22 -20.12 13.04
CA VAL A 717 -46.93 -20.94 14.21
C VAL A 717 -45.43 -21.24 14.35
N GLY A 718 -44.60 -20.69 13.45
CA GLY A 718 -43.16 -20.88 13.46
C GLY A 718 -42.67 -22.09 12.67
N ALA A 719 -43.56 -22.84 12.01
CA ALA A 719 -43.17 -24.01 11.24
C ALA A 719 -42.49 -23.57 9.93
N ILE A 720 -41.37 -24.19 9.61
CA ILE A 720 -40.57 -23.87 8.42
C ILE A 720 -40.64 -25.04 7.44
N THR A 721 -40.74 -24.73 6.15
CA THR A 721 -40.52 -25.73 5.09
C THR A 721 -39.07 -25.63 4.63
N ARG A 722 -38.42 -26.78 4.39
CA ARG A 722 -37.07 -26.79 3.84
C ARG A 722 -37.02 -25.93 2.56
N PRO A 723 -36.14 -24.91 2.50
CA PRO A 723 -36.05 -23.98 1.38
C PRO A 723 -35.71 -24.61 0.03
#